data_AF-A0A3N5DMA0-F1
#
_entry.id   AF-A0A3N5DMA0-F1
#
_cell.length_a   1.000
_cell.length_b   1.000
_cell.length_c   1.000
_cell.angle_alpha   90.00
_cell.angle_beta   90.00
_cell.angle_gamma   90.00
#
_symmetry.space_group_name_H-M   'P 1'
#
loop_
_entity.id
_entity.type
_entity.pdbx_description
1 polymer ?
#
loop_
_entity_poly.entity_id
_entity_poly.type
_entity_poly.pdbx_seq_one_letter_code
_entity_poly.pdbx_strand_id
1 'polypeptide(L)'
;MKKILLTCIIAMLLFSAKAQQTDWQYLGQQKKTASDFELVKSDPSEIVVKFTQTAYGLQSITTAKGKAYVIIPFKGSQIEKKGAPDLGKNTQSVIIPDTEGMMIEVVSSKFTDVENIDIAPSKGVISRDKNPKDIPYEYGIEYKTDAFFPKDIAYLGEPYIIRDFRGQTIVMQPYQYNPVTKKLRIFSEITVKVTSTGKEGKNPLMRQKAIEQVDSRFESIYSNQFLNYTQSKYTPISENGGKMLIICYDNFASTMQPLVTWKNSIGIQTELVNYSTINSSAALKTYVQNYYNTKGLTFLLIVGDNAQVPTSSTSAGDSDNNYGYIVGSDHYLDIFVGRFSAENATQVTTQVNRTLYYERDMPSSAANIIKGVGIASNEGAGGGGDNGESDEQHMNNIKTDLTGYGYTITNCYQNGGTTAQLSSLINTGTGIINYVGHGSNTSWAAPSFSNTNVDALTNTNKYPFIFSVACVVGNFKSITCFAEAWLRSTDDSGNPAGAIVFCGSTINQSWASPMLAQDEMNDLLVANSYKSYGGIFVNGLFKMIDGYGTDGANMADTWTVFGDPSLLTRTPGHLNGPNANTDTQAPTAPANLAASNIAQTTLTLAWTASTDNIGVTGYNIYKNGTLLTTVTGTTYNVTGLTANTSYSFYVKAKDAAGNISAASNTINVTTLVSTDTQAPTAPTNLAASSIAQTTLTLSWTASTDNVGVTGYDVYRGGTTLVGSTATTSLNVTGLTANTSYSFTVKAKDAAGNISSASVALNVTTINGAYCTSQGNTITDEWIASVKVGSFTKTSGASNYSDFTSTTITMALGSNSVTLTPGFSSSAYTEYWAVWIDFNNNQSFTDAGELVFSGNGQSAVSGSITIPTSASGSTRMRISMKYNAAPTSCEVFSYGEVEDYTVSFGGVIDTQAPSVPTGLTASNIAQTSCTLSWTASTDNVGVTGYDVYRGTTLAGSSSTTSLNVTGLTANTLYSFTVKAKDAAGNVSAASSALNVTTLPNVITYCSSAGTNFNYEWISKVVIGTLTNTSAASGYTDFTSKTITATAGSTQSVALTPGFSSTSYSEYWKIWIDFNGDGDFADAGEEVFSKNGTSAVTGTIAIPSTASGTTRLRVVMQYNAAPLACGSYTYGETEDYKIQINRERATDDIITETSISCFPNPTDDDLKLRITSEYSGSTQILVINTIGQVIQNFSFSKLNRTEETSISLSDLPSGIYIISVRMNGKVLNERVVLK
;
A
#
# COMPACT_ATOMS: atom_id res chain seq x y z
N MET A 1 -87.36 -4.99 50.50
CA MET A 1 -87.20 -5.40 49.08
C MET A 1 -85.95 -4.77 48.44
N LYS A 2 -84.77 -4.98 49.01
CA LYS A 2 -83.48 -4.43 48.52
C LYS A 2 -82.30 -5.42 48.66
N LYS A 3 -82.58 -6.73 48.72
CA LYS A 3 -81.57 -7.79 48.87
C LYS A 3 -81.65 -8.95 47.86
N ILE A 4 -82.54 -8.86 46.86
CA ILE A 4 -82.70 -9.91 45.82
C ILE A 4 -82.23 -9.43 44.42
N LEU A 5 -82.05 -8.13 44.21
CA LEU A 5 -81.58 -7.59 42.92
C LEU A 5 -80.04 -7.52 42.79
N LEU A 6 -79.29 -7.64 43.89
CA LEU A 6 -77.83 -7.53 43.87
C LEU A 6 -77.13 -8.88 43.62
N THR A 7 -77.83 -10.00 43.84
CA THR A 7 -77.28 -11.35 43.69
C THR A 7 -77.41 -11.89 42.26
N CYS A 8 -78.26 -11.29 41.41
CA CYS A 8 -78.39 -11.70 40.00
C CYS A 8 -77.47 -10.92 39.05
N ILE A 9 -76.92 -9.76 39.45
CA ILE A 9 -76.01 -8.95 38.62
C ILE A 9 -74.53 -9.35 38.82
N ILE A 10 -74.19 -9.98 39.95
CA ILE A 10 -72.82 -10.47 40.22
C ILE A 10 -72.55 -11.86 39.57
N ALA A 11 -73.59 -12.59 39.17
CA ALA A 11 -73.45 -13.89 38.51
C ALA A 11 -73.34 -13.83 36.96
N MET A 12 -73.51 -12.65 36.33
CA MET A 12 -73.37 -12.46 34.87
C MET A 12 -72.12 -11.67 34.43
N LEU A 13 -71.24 -11.28 35.37
CA LEU A 13 -69.99 -10.57 35.07
C LEU A 13 -68.72 -11.37 35.42
N LEU A 14 -68.86 -12.68 35.64
CA LEU A 14 -67.75 -13.62 35.83
C LEU A 14 -67.70 -14.67 34.72
N PHE A 15 -67.85 -14.24 33.47
CA PHE A 15 -67.11 -14.89 32.37
C PHE A 15 -65.86 -14.06 32.14
N SER A 16 -64.93 -14.10 33.10
CA SER A 16 -63.54 -13.88 32.76
C SER A 16 -63.20 -14.94 31.72
N ALA A 17 -62.81 -14.50 30.52
CA ALA A 17 -62.15 -15.37 29.57
C ALA A 17 -60.96 -15.97 30.32
N LYS A 18 -61.07 -17.22 30.78
CA LYS A 18 -59.90 -17.95 31.25
C LYS A 18 -58.93 -17.94 30.08
N ALA A 19 -57.77 -17.35 30.28
CA ALA A 19 -56.66 -17.48 29.35
C ALA A 19 -56.51 -18.96 28.99
N GLN A 20 -56.31 -19.24 27.71
CA GLN A 20 -56.25 -20.58 27.14
C GLN A 20 -54.91 -21.21 27.52
N GLN A 21 -54.77 -21.55 28.81
CA GLN A 21 -53.54 -21.99 29.43
C GLN A 21 -53.08 -23.34 28.86
N THR A 22 -51.81 -23.42 28.48
CA THR A 22 -51.16 -24.66 28.06
C THR A 22 -51.05 -25.62 29.24
N ASP A 23 -51.61 -26.83 29.08
CA ASP A 23 -51.53 -27.90 30.07
C ASP A 23 -50.29 -28.77 29.81
N TRP A 24 -49.22 -28.52 30.58
CA TRP A 24 -47.95 -29.23 30.44
C TRP A 24 -48.03 -30.66 30.99
N GLN A 25 -47.82 -31.64 30.11
CA GLN A 25 -47.70 -33.06 30.41
C GLN A 25 -46.22 -33.43 30.57
N TYR A 26 -45.89 -34.27 31.54
CA TYR A 26 -44.49 -34.66 31.84
C TYR A 26 -44.20 -36.10 31.43
N LEU A 27 -43.06 -36.29 30.79
CA LEU A 27 -42.53 -37.56 30.31
C LEU A 27 -41.53 -38.09 31.36
N GLY A 28 -42.02 -38.90 32.32
CA GLY A 28 -41.21 -39.50 33.39
C GLY A 28 -41.43 -38.90 34.78
N GLN A 29 -40.58 -39.24 35.76
CA GLN A 29 -40.76 -38.85 37.17
C GLN A 29 -40.30 -37.41 37.50
N GLN A 30 -39.47 -36.78 36.65
CA GLN A 30 -39.03 -35.41 36.87
C GLN A 30 -40.07 -34.40 36.40
N LYS A 31 -40.65 -33.62 37.32
CA LYS A 31 -41.57 -32.52 37.03
C LYS A 31 -40.82 -31.23 36.65
N LYS A 32 -39.95 -31.29 35.64
CA LYS A 32 -39.26 -30.12 35.08
C LYS A 32 -39.44 -30.11 33.57
N THR A 33 -39.87 -28.98 33.02
CA THR A 33 -39.97 -28.76 31.57
C THR A 33 -38.57 -28.50 31.00
N ALA A 34 -38.13 -29.36 30.09
CA ALA A 34 -36.87 -29.22 29.38
C ALA A 34 -36.96 -29.92 28.02
N SER A 35 -36.31 -29.32 27.03
CA SER A 35 -35.90 -29.96 25.79
C SER A 35 -34.44 -29.57 25.57
N ASP A 36 -33.64 -30.49 25.06
CA ASP A 36 -32.21 -30.28 24.92
C ASP A 36 -31.64 -31.03 23.72
N PHE A 37 -30.65 -30.41 23.09
CA PHE A 37 -29.85 -30.99 22.02
C PHE A 37 -28.44 -31.26 22.54
N GLU A 38 -28.07 -32.52 22.59
CA GLU A 38 -26.75 -32.97 23.04
C GLU A 38 -25.92 -33.41 21.83
N LEU A 39 -24.72 -32.84 21.71
CA LEU A 39 -23.73 -33.30 20.74
C LEU A 39 -23.06 -34.57 21.25
N VAL A 40 -23.39 -35.72 20.65
CA VAL A 40 -22.81 -37.02 21.03
C VAL A 40 -21.45 -37.22 20.34
N LYS A 41 -21.34 -36.82 19.07
CA LYS A 41 -20.14 -36.98 18.26
C LYS A 41 -20.06 -35.88 17.19
N SER A 42 -18.87 -35.40 16.88
CA SER A 42 -18.61 -34.50 15.75
C SER A 42 -17.20 -34.73 15.21
N ASP A 43 -17.11 -35.32 14.02
CA ASP A 43 -15.86 -35.49 13.26
C ASP A 43 -16.09 -35.11 11.78
N PRO A 44 -15.03 -35.03 10.95
CA PRO A 44 -15.15 -34.58 9.55
C PRO A 44 -16.11 -35.40 8.68
N SER A 45 -16.48 -36.62 9.08
CA SER A 45 -17.35 -37.53 8.32
C SER A 45 -18.74 -37.68 8.92
N GLU A 46 -18.91 -37.40 10.21
CA GLU A 46 -20.10 -37.76 10.97
C GLU A 46 -20.38 -36.79 12.13
N ILE A 47 -21.63 -36.36 12.24
CA ILE A 47 -22.17 -35.61 13.38
C ILE A 47 -23.33 -36.41 13.98
N VAL A 48 -23.27 -36.73 15.27
CA VAL A 48 -24.35 -37.44 15.99
C VAL A 48 -24.94 -36.50 17.02
N VAL A 49 -26.24 -36.27 16.91
CA VAL A 49 -26.99 -35.36 17.80
C VAL A 49 -28.13 -36.13 18.45
N LYS A 50 -28.27 -35.95 19.76
CA LYS A 50 -29.36 -36.51 20.55
C LYS A 50 -30.28 -35.39 21.00
N PHE A 51 -31.55 -35.49 20.64
CA PHE A 51 -32.62 -34.65 21.16
C PHE A 51 -33.32 -35.38 22.30
N THR A 52 -33.58 -34.69 23.40
CA THR A 52 -34.41 -35.17 24.51
C THR A 52 -35.47 -34.15 24.88
N GLN A 53 -36.62 -34.64 25.34
CA GLN A 53 -37.64 -33.80 25.95
C GLN A 53 -38.28 -34.48 27.17
N THR A 54 -38.59 -33.68 28.18
CA THR A 54 -39.19 -34.14 29.45
C THR A 54 -40.64 -33.71 29.61
N ALA A 55 -41.16 -32.87 28.71
CA ALA A 55 -42.55 -32.40 28.77
C ALA A 55 -43.03 -31.93 27.39
N TYR A 56 -44.36 -31.91 27.23
CA TYR A 56 -45.05 -31.33 26.07
C TYR A 56 -46.33 -30.63 26.53
N GLY A 57 -46.72 -29.56 25.85
CA GLY A 57 -47.90 -28.78 26.18
C GLY A 57 -49.12 -29.23 25.38
N LEU A 58 -50.28 -29.27 26.04
CA LEU A 58 -51.58 -29.44 25.38
C LEU A 58 -52.39 -28.15 25.54
N GLN A 59 -52.66 -27.47 24.43
CA GLN A 59 -53.57 -26.33 24.43
C GLN A 59 -54.93 -26.77 23.90
N SER A 60 -55.96 -26.71 24.75
CA SER A 60 -57.33 -27.09 24.37
C SER A 60 -57.97 -26.02 23.50
N ILE A 61 -58.53 -26.40 22.36
CA ILE A 61 -59.27 -25.51 21.45
C ILE A 61 -60.64 -26.12 21.08
N THR A 62 -61.54 -25.28 20.57
CA THR A 62 -62.83 -25.72 20.03
C THR A 62 -62.83 -25.59 18.51
N THR A 63 -63.11 -26.70 17.81
CA THR A 63 -63.25 -26.74 16.36
C THR A 63 -64.69 -27.08 15.96
N ALA A 64 -65.00 -27.03 14.67
CA ALA A 64 -66.27 -27.51 14.14
C ALA A 64 -66.56 -29.00 14.44
N LYS A 65 -65.53 -29.80 14.77
CA LYS A 65 -65.67 -31.22 15.16
C LYS A 65 -65.69 -31.44 16.68
N GLY A 66 -65.76 -30.37 17.48
CA GLY A 66 -65.71 -30.42 18.93
C GLY A 66 -64.34 -30.06 19.51
N LYS A 67 -64.09 -30.48 20.75
CA LYS A 67 -62.85 -30.20 21.49
C LYS A 67 -61.68 -30.93 20.82
N ALA A 68 -60.61 -30.19 20.54
CA ALA A 68 -59.35 -30.72 20.03
C ALA A 68 -58.17 -30.04 20.74
N TYR A 69 -56.95 -30.48 20.45
CA TYR A 69 -55.73 -29.96 21.06
C TYR A 69 -54.70 -29.51 20.03
N VAL A 70 -53.97 -28.45 20.34
CA VAL A 70 -52.73 -28.08 19.67
C VAL A 70 -51.56 -28.57 20.54
N ILE A 71 -50.55 -29.17 19.92
CA ILE A 71 -49.36 -29.63 20.64
C ILE A 71 -48.34 -28.50 20.71
N ILE A 72 -47.94 -28.11 21.92
CA ILE A 72 -46.95 -27.05 22.15
C ILE A 72 -45.60 -27.69 22.53
N PRO A 73 -44.54 -27.52 21.71
CA PRO A 73 -43.21 -27.97 22.07
C PRO A 73 -42.60 -27.11 23.18
N PHE A 74 -41.69 -27.65 23.98
CA PHE A 74 -40.83 -26.82 24.82
C PHE A 74 -39.68 -26.25 23.98
N LYS A 75 -39.48 -24.93 23.98
CA LYS A 75 -38.44 -24.22 23.19
C LYS A 75 -38.40 -24.67 21.72
N GLY A 76 -39.56 -24.78 21.09
CA GLY A 76 -39.71 -25.19 19.69
C GLY A 76 -40.64 -24.26 18.92
N SER A 77 -41.02 -24.67 17.72
CA SER A 77 -41.93 -23.94 16.83
C SER A 77 -42.97 -24.89 16.23
N GLN A 78 -44.00 -24.36 15.58
CA GLN A 78 -45.01 -25.18 14.89
C GLN A 78 -44.56 -25.58 13.48
N ILE A 79 -45.12 -26.66 12.93
CA ILE A 79 -44.86 -27.09 11.53
C ILE A 79 -45.53 -26.15 10.51
N GLU A 80 -46.65 -25.50 10.86
CA GLU A 80 -47.41 -24.55 10.02
C GLU A 80 -47.89 -25.07 8.65
N LYS A 81 -48.10 -26.37 8.51
CA LYS A 81 -48.72 -26.93 7.31
C LYS A 81 -50.24 -26.83 7.39
N LYS A 82 -50.82 -25.82 6.72
CA LYS A 82 -52.28 -25.59 6.71
C LYS A 82 -53.07 -26.87 6.44
N GLY A 83 -53.99 -27.19 7.35
CA GLY A 83 -54.90 -28.33 7.27
C GLY A 83 -54.35 -29.66 7.78
N ALA A 84 -53.03 -29.80 7.96
CA ALA A 84 -52.42 -30.95 8.61
C ALA A 84 -52.53 -30.84 10.14
N PRO A 85 -52.37 -31.92 10.91
CA PRO A 85 -52.30 -31.86 12.37
C PRO A 85 -51.30 -30.81 12.88
N ASP A 86 -51.71 -29.98 13.83
CA ASP A 86 -50.91 -28.89 14.40
C ASP A 86 -49.96 -29.44 15.46
N LEU A 87 -48.73 -29.68 15.03
CA LEU A 87 -47.69 -30.37 15.79
C LEU A 87 -46.42 -29.51 15.82
N GLY A 88 -45.74 -29.57 16.97
CA GLY A 88 -44.48 -28.88 17.19
C GLY A 88 -43.26 -29.57 16.58
N LYS A 89 -42.19 -28.80 16.43
CA LYS A 89 -40.84 -29.25 16.04
C LYS A 89 -39.80 -28.48 16.85
N ASN A 90 -38.60 -29.05 16.92
CA ASN A 90 -37.44 -28.42 17.56
C ASN A 90 -36.28 -28.40 16.57
N THR A 91 -35.51 -27.32 16.57
CA THR A 91 -34.44 -27.12 15.61
C THR A 91 -33.13 -26.76 16.29
N GLN A 92 -32.04 -27.25 15.73
CA GLN A 92 -30.68 -26.93 16.15
C GLN A 92 -29.76 -27.00 14.95
N SER A 93 -28.94 -25.97 14.77
CA SER A 93 -28.01 -25.91 13.66
C SER A 93 -26.64 -26.47 14.02
N VAL A 94 -25.97 -27.04 13.02
CA VAL A 94 -24.60 -27.58 13.08
C VAL A 94 -23.77 -27.09 11.90
N ILE A 95 -22.47 -26.96 12.11
CA ILE A 95 -21.47 -26.74 11.06
C ILE A 95 -21.29 -28.04 10.29
N ILE A 96 -21.33 -27.94 8.96
CA ILE A 96 -21.15 -29.05 8.03
C ILE A 96 -19.94 -28.78 7.11
N PRO A 97 -19.43 -29.79 6.39
CA PRO A 97 -18.36 -29.58 5.41
C PRO A 97 -18.69 -28.47 4.40
N ASP A 98 -17.66 -27.78 3.94
CA ASP A 98 -17.81 -26.58 3.12
C ASP A 98 -18.55 -26.83 1.80
N THR A 99 -18.30 -27.95 1.15
CA THR A 99 -18.80 -28.20 -0.21
C THR A 99 -19.71 -29.41 -0.31
N GLU A 100 -19.66 -30.34 0.65
CA GLU A 100 -20.34 -31.62 0.53
C GLU A 100 -21.83 -31.54 0.91
N GLY A 101 -22.64 -32.33 0.23
CA GLY A 101 -24.04 -32.54 0.56
C GLY A 101 -24.17 -33.47 1.77
N MET A 102 -25.16 -33.22 2.61
CA MET A 102 -25.39 -33.99 3.83
C MET A 102 -26.65 -34.84 3.74
N MET A 103 -26.65 -35.96 4.46
CA MET A 103 -27.83 -36.81 4.67
C MET A 103 -28.01 -37.09 6.16
N ILE A 104 -29.24 -37.38 6.55
CA ILE A 104 -29.62 -37.65 7.94
C ILE A 104 -30.25 -39.04 8.07
N GLU A 105 -29.89 -39.75 9.13
CA GLU A 105 -30.40 -41.05 9.51
C GLU A 105 -30.85 -41.00 10.98
N VAL A 106 -32.03 -41.55 11.29
CA VAL A 106 -32.47 -41.77 12.67
C VAL A 106 -31.79 -43.04 13.19
N VAL A 107 -30.89 -42.90 14.15
CA VAL A 107 -30.14 -44.01 14.76
C VAL A 107 -30.98 -44.74 15.80
N SER A 108 -31.68 -43.99 16.64
CA SER A 108 -32.57 -44.54 17.66
C SER A 108 -33.63 -43.53 18.06
N SER A 109 -34.77 -44.03 18.54
CA SER A 109 -35.81 -43.17 19.11
C SER A 109 -36.57 -43.91 20.21
N LYS A 110 -37.13 -43.15 21.16
CA LYS A 110 -38.01 -43.66 22.22
C LYS A 110 -39.29 -42.84 22.22
N PHE A 111 -40.43 -43.51 22.29
CA PHE A 111 -41.73 -42.84 22.27
C PHE A 111 -42.75 -43.47 23.21
N THR A 112 -43.82 -42.73 23.45
CA THR A 112 -45.06 -43.21 24.08
C THR A 112 -46.25 -42.79 23.21
N ASP A 113 -47.25 -43.66 23.11
CA ASP A 113 -48.49 -43.38 22.38
C ASP A 113 -49.58 -42.91 23.35
N VAL A 114 -50.32 -41.88 22.95
CA VAL A 114 -51.53 -41.36 23.58
C VAL A 114 -52.71 -41.67 22.67
N GLU A 115 -53.64 -42.48 23.17
CA GLU A 115 -54.81 -42.94 22.43
C GLU A 115 -56.01 -41.99 22.60
N ASN A 116 -56.92 -42.00 21.63
CA ASN A 116 -58.20 -41.28 21.67
C ASN A 116 -58.07 -39.76 21.88
N ILE A 117 -57.06 -39.14 21.28
CA ILE A 117 -56.86 -37.70 21.32
C ILE A 117 -57.19 -37.07 19.95
N ASP A 118 -57.97 -35.99 19.96
CA ASP A 118 -58.26 -35.21 18.76
C ASP A 118 -57.27 -34.02 18.68
N ILE A 119 -56.40 -34.04 17.68
CA ILE A 119 -55.51 -32.92 17.36
C ILE A 119 -56.20 -31.97 16.39
N ALA A 120 -55.99 -30.67 16.58
CA ALA A 120 -56.48 -29.62 15.70
C ALA A 120 -55.69 -29.56 14.39
N PRO A 121 -56.29 -29.18 13.26
CA PRO A 121 -55.50 -28.87 12.08
C PRO A 121 -54.79 -27.52 12.26
N SER A 122 -53.59 -27.37 11.71
CA SER A 122 -52.87 -26.11 11.67
C SER A 122 -53.59 -25.13 10.74
N LYS A 123 -53.62 -23.85 11.13
CA LYS A 123 -54.13 -22.76 10.28
C LYS A 123 -53.12 -22.34 9.20
N GLY A 124 -51.89 -22.85 9.28
CA GLY A 124 -50.76 -22.41 8.48
C GLY A 124 -50.26 -21.03 8.91
N VAL A 125 -49.41 -20.43 8.08
CA VAL A 125 -48.90 -19.07 8.28
C VAL A 125 -50.06 -18.06 8.28
N ILE A 126 -50.22 -17.32 9.37
CA ILE A 126 -51.23 -16.26 9.51
C ILE A 126 -50.52 -14.91 9.44
N SER A 127 -50.97 -14.02 8.56
CA SER A 127 -50.51 -12.63 8.51
C SER A 127 -51.13 -11.81 9.65
N ARG A 128 -50.35 -10.88 10.21
CA ARG A 128 -50.74 -10.03 11.35
C ARG A 128 -51.86 -9.05 11.07
N ASP A 129 -52.22 -8.81 9.81
CA ASP A 129 -53.41 -8.04 9.45
C ASP A 129 -54.73 -8.81 9.64
N LYS A 130 -54.69 -10.07 10.09
CA LYS A 130 -55.86 -10.92 10.32
C LYS A 130 -55.86 -11.48 11.73
N ASN A 131 -56.96 -11.33 12.45
CA ASN A 131 -57.11 -11.92 13.77
C ASN A 131 -57.15 -13.46 13.68
N PRO A 132 -56.24 -14.20 14.34
CA PRO A 132 -56.21 -15.66 14.27
C PRO A 132 -57.51 -16.33 14.72
N LYS A 133 -58.26 -15.71 15.64
CA LYS A 133 -59.53 -16.23 16.16
C LYS A 133 -60.61 -16.32 15.08
N ASP A 134 -60.57 -15.44 14.09
CA ASP A 134 -61.58 -15.36 13.02
C ASP A 134 -61.29 -16.33 11.86
N ILE A 135 -60.10 -16.94 11.86
CA ILE A 135 -59.71 -17.94 10.86
C ILE A 135 -60.23 -19.31 11.31
N PRO A 136 -61.08 -19.98 10.51
CA PRO A 136 -61.60 -21.30 10.87
C PRO A 136 -60.54 -22.39 10.77
N TYR A 137 -60.71 -23.44 11.57
CA TYR A 137 -59.92 -24.67 11.47
C TYR A 137 -60.41 -25.54 10.30
N GLU A 138 -59.58 -25.71 9.28
CA GLU A 138 -59.86 -26.50 8.08
C GLU A 138 -59.14 -27.85 8.14
N TYR A 139 -59.83 -28.96 7.89
CA TYR A 139 -59.24 -30.30 7.95
C TYR A 139 -58.75 -30.76 6.57
N GLY A 140 -57.42 -30.93 6.44
CA GLY A 140 -56.73 -31.31 5.20
C GLY A 140 -56.83 -32.79 4.85
N ILE A 141 -56.04 -33.20 3.84
CA ILE A 141 -56.01 -34.58 3.33
C ILE A 141 -55.42 -35.57 4.35
N GLU A 142 -54.54 -35.09 5.22
CA GLU A 142 -53.92 -35.84 6.31
C GLU A 142 -54.96 -36.46 7.23
N TYR A 143 -56.08 -35.76 7.48
CA TYR A 143 -57.19 -36.26 8.31
C TYR A 143 -58.04 -37.35 7.65
N LYS A 144 -57.79 -37.64 6.37
CA LYS A 144 -58.46 -38.71 5.60
C LYS A 144 -57.52 -39.88 5.32
N THR A 145 -56.28 -39.80 5.78
CA THR A 145 -55.23 -40.78 5.50
C THR A 145 -54.91 -41.55 6.77
N ASP A 146 -55.04 -42.88 6.76
CA ASP A 146 -54.69 -43.73 7.90
C ASP A 146 -53.17 -43.95 7.97
N ALA A 147 -52.46 -42.89 8.34
CA ALA A 147 -51.02 -42.86 8.50
C ALA A 147 -50.62 -41.80 9.53
N PHE A 148 -49.43 -41.95 10.13
CA PHE A 148 -48.85 -40.93 10.98
C PHE A 148 -48.36 -39.72 10.15
N PHE A 149 -48.72 -38.52 10.62
CA PHE A 149 -48.19 -37.24 10.14
C PHE A 149 -47.43 -36.53 11.27
N PRO A 150 -46.29 -35.88 11.00
CA PRO A 150 -45.45 -36.05 9.81
C PRO A 150 -44.94 -37.49 9.71
N LYS A 151 -44.57 -37.94 8.50
CA LYS A 151 -44.03 -39.29 8.31
C LYS A 151 -42.63 -39.44 8.92
N ASP A 152 -41.76 -38.47 8.65
CA ASP A 152 -40.38 -38.46 9.09
C ASP A 152 -40.27 -37.72 10.42
N ILE A 153 -39.49 -38.27 11.37
CA ILE A 153 -39.31 -37.69 12.72
C ILE A 153 -38.08 -36.78 12.83
N ALA A 154 -37.25 -36.75 11.78
CA ALA A 154 -36.15 -35.81 11.65
C ALA A 154 -35.82 -35.58 10.17
N TYR A 155 -35.39 -34.37 9.83
CA TYR A 155 -34.86 -34.02 8.50
C TYR A 155 -33.86 -32.86 8.58
N LEU A 156 -33.18 -32.54 7.48
CA LEU A 156 -32.27 -31.40 7.37
C LEU A 156 -32.94 -30.24 6.63
N GLY A 157 -32.78 -29.02 7.16
CA GLY A 157 -33.10 -27.78 6.45
C GLY A 157 -32.17 -27.54 5.26
N GLU A 158 -32.40 -26.46 4.52
CA GLU A 158 -31.48 -26.04 3.46
C GLU A 158 -30.15 -25.57 4.09
N PRO A 159 -28.99 -25.90 3.50
CA PRO A 159 -27.70 -25.44 3.99
C PRO A 159 -27.52 -23.94 3.73
N TYR A 160 -26.94 -23.25 4.69
CA TYR A 160 -26.74 -21.80 4.68
C TYR A 160 -25.33 -21.44 5.12
N ILE A 161 -24.92 -20.20 4.93
CA ILE A 161 -23.60 -19.71 5.30
C ILE A 161 -23.76 -18.53 6.26
N ILE A 162 -23.03 -18.56 7.37
CA ILE A 162 -22.81 -17.38 8.20
C ILE A 162 -21.32 -17.09 8.13
N ARG A 163 -20.96 -16.23 7.18
CA ARG A 163 -19.63 -15.65 7.02
C ARG A 163 -18.54 -16.72 6.85
N ASP A 164 -18.00 -17.24 7.94
CA ASP A 164 -16.91 -18.20 7.98
C ASP A 164 -17.38 -19.66 7.92
N PHE A 165 -18.61 -19.97 8.33
CA PHE A 165 -19.08 -21.35 8.47
C PHE A 165 -20.31 -21.65 7.63
N ARG A 166 -20.29 -22.82 6.98
CA ARG A 166 -21.47 -23.40 6.34
C ARG A 166 -22.23 -24.25 7.35
N GLY A 167 -23.46 -23.85 7.61
CA GLY A 167 -24.38 -24.45 8.56
C GLY A 167 -25.50 -25.24 7.88
N GLN A 168 -26.11 -26.13 8.65
CA GLN A 168 -27.38 -26.73 8.27
C GLN A 168 -28.21 -27.07 9.50
N THR A 169 -29.49 -26.70 9.46
CA THR A 169 -30.44 -26.90 10.55
C THR A 169 -30.87 -28.36 10.60
N ILE A 170 -30.73 -29.00 11.77
CA ILE A 170 -31.35 -30.29 12.08
C ILE A 170 -32.74 -30.01 12.62
N VAL A 171 -33.77 -30.57 11.97
CA VAL A 171 -35.16 -30.43 12.40
C VAL A 171 -35.64 -31.74 13.00
N MET A 172 -36.00 -31.71 14.28
CA MET A 172 -36.60 -32.81 15.02
C MET A 172 -38.12 -32.61 15.08
N GLN A 173 -38.88 -33.65 14.75
CA GLN A 173 -40.35 -33.67 14.81
C GLN A 173 -40.77 -34.71 15.87
N PRO A 174 -40.76 -34.34 17.17
CA PRO A 174 -40.96 -35.29 18.26
C PRO A 174 -42.42 -35.68 18.49
N TYR A 175 -43.32 -35.26 17.60
CA TYR A 175 -44.73 -35.59 17.65
C TYR A 175 -45.18 -36.13 16.29
N GLN A 176 -45.85 -37.27 16.29
CA GLN A 176 -46.56 -37.79 15.12
C GLN A 176 -48.00 -38.09 15.50
N TYR A 177 -48.95 -37.80 14.62
CA TYR A 177 -50.36 -38.06 14.85
C TYR A 177 -50.98 -38.82 13.69
N ASN A 178 -51.67 -39.91 13.98
CA ASN A 178 -52.55 -40.58 13.02
C ASN A 178 -54.00 -40.13 13.29
N PRO A 179 -54.61 -39.33 12.40
CA PRO A 179 -55.95 -38.79 12.64
C PRO A 179 -57.10 -39.79 12.49
N VAL A 180 -56.91 -40.89 11.75
CA VAL A 180 -57.94 -41.92 11.56
C VAL A 180 -58.06 -42.81 12.80
N THR A 181 -56.91 -43.20 13.38
CA THR A 181 -56.86 -43.99 14.62
C THR A 181 -56.86 -43.14 15.90
N LYS A 182 -56.77 -41.81 15.77
CA LYS A 182 -56.70 -40.84 16.88
C LYS A 182 -55.55 -41.12 17.85
N LYS A 183 -54.39 -41.48 17.30
CA LYS A 183 -53.20 -41.86 18.06
C LYS A 183 -52.10 -40.82 17.90
N LEU A 184 -51.69 -40.20 19.01
CA LEU A 184 -50.55 -39.28 19.08
C LEU A 184 -49.34 -40.02 19.64
N ARG A 185 -48.25 -40.04 18.89
CA ARG A 185 -46.96 -40.58 19.29
C ARG A 185 -46.03 -39.44 19.71
N ILE A 186 -45.44 -39.58 20.88
CA ILE A 186 -44.59 -38.56 21.50
C ILE A 186 -43.22 -39.16 21.74
N PHE A 187 -42.22 -38.63 21.05
CA PHE A 187 -40.84 -39.06 21.18
C PHE A 187 -40.17 -38.33 22.33
N SER A 188 -39.75 -39.05 23.37
CA SER A 188 -38.97 -38.49 24.48
C SER A 188 -37.49 -38.39 24.16
N GLU A 189 -37.02 -39.18 23.19
CA GLU A 189 -35.64 -39.22 22.73
C GLU A 189 -35.59 -39.51 21.22
N ILE A 190 -34.81 -38.72 20.48
CA ILE A 190 -34.48 -38.98 19.08
C ILE A 190 -32.97 -38.78 18.93
N THR A 191 -32.26 -39.80 18.43
CA THR A 191 -30.83 -39.68 18.08
C THR A 191 -30.71 -39.78 16.58
N VAL A 192 -30.07 -38.79 15.98
CA VAL A 192 -29.81 -38.73 14.55
C VAL A 192 -28.32 -38.69 14.28
N LYS A 193 -27.96 -39.21 13.11
CA LYS A 193 -26.63 -39.16 12.55
C LYS A 193 -26.70 -38.40 11.23
N VAL A 194 -25.88 -37.37 11.10
CA VAL A 194 -25.71 -36.55 9.90
C VAL A 194 -24.36 -36.88 9.30
N THR A 195 -24.34 -37.33 8.05
CA THR A 195 -23.12 -37.75 7.34
C THR A 195 -23.01 -37.08 5.99
N SER A 196 -21.78 -36.91 5.54
CA SER A 196 -21.52 -36.49 4.17
C SER A 196 -21.99 -37.53 3.15
N THR A 197 -22.49 -37.05 2.01
CA THR A 197 -22.82 -37.86 0.83
C THR A 197 -21.61 -38.09 -0.09
N GLY A 198 -20.47 -37.44 0.16
CA GLY A 198 -19.29 -37.46 -0.70
C GLY A 198 -19.47 -36.77 -2.07
N LYS A 199 -20.56 -36.03 -2.26
CA LYS A 199 -20.86 -35.26 -3.47
C LYS A 199 -21.08 -33.79 -3.10
N GLU A 200 -20.91 -32.89 -4.06
CA GLU A 200 -21.18 -31.47 -3.84
C GLU A 200 -22.66 -31.23 -3.46
N GLY A 201 -22.87 -30.42 -2.43
CA GLY A 201 -24.18 -30.04 -1.90
C GLY A 201 -24.65 -28.67 -2.40
N LYS A 202 -25.86 -28.28 -2.01
CA LYS A 202 -26.39 -26.93 -2.29
C LYS A 202 -25.63 -25.86 -1.50
N ASN A 203 -25.51 -24.65 -2.04
CA ASN A 203 -24.88 -23.52 -1.35
C ASN A 203 -23.47 -23.83 -0.79
N PRO A 204 -22.53 -24.33 -1.63
CA PRO A 204 -21.18 -24.65 -1.18
C PRO A 204 -20.40 -23.39 -0.80
N LEU A 205 -19.65 -23.47 0.30
CA LEU A 205 -18.74 -22.42 0.76
C LEU A 205 -17.38 -22.60 0.09
N MET A 206 -17.10 -21.83 -0.94
CA MET A 206 -15.80 -21.86 -1.63
C MET A 206 -14.78 -21.01 -0.87
N ARG A 207 -14.00 -21.65 0.02
CA ARG A 207 -12.98 -20.95 0.82
C ARG A 207 -11.86 -20.39 -0.05
N GLN A 208 -11.61 -19.10 0.07
CA GLN A 208 -10.42 -18.47 -0.49
C GLN A 208 -9.19 -18.64 0.41
N LYS A 209 -9.39 -18.84 1.71
CA LYS A 209 -8.35 -19.01 2.74
C LYS A 209 -8.84 -19.95 3.85
N ALA A 210 -7.91 -20.60 4.54
CA ALA A 210 -8.21 -21.35 5.76
C ALA A 210 -8.67 -20.40 6.88
N ILE A 211 -9.55 -20.87 7.76
CA ILE A 211 -9.96 -20.10 8.96
C ILE A 211 -8.87 -20.25 10.01
N GLU A 212 -8.07 -19.22 10.18
CA GLU A 212 -7.12 -19.12 11.29
C GLU A 212 -7.65 -18.21 12.41
N GLN A 213 -8.57 -17.30 12.05
CA GLN A 213 -9.15 -16.29 12.93
C GLN A 213 -10.62 -16.05 12.58
N VAL A 214 -11.42 -15.68 13.58
CA VAL A 214 -12.83 -15.31 13.43
C VAL A 214 -13.08 -13.91 13.98
N ASP A 215 -14.06 -13.20 13.41
CA ASP A 215 -14.52 -11.94 13.97
C ASP A 215 -15.17 -12.20 15.34
N SER A 216 -14.64 -11.59 16.41
CA SER A 216 -15.11 -11.80 17.79
C SER A 216 -16.60 -11.51 18.00
N ARG A 217 -17.22 -10.64 17.19
CA ARG A 217 -18.68 -10.39 17.26
C ARG A 217 -19.51 -11.51 16.65
N PHE A 218 -18.96 -12.22 15.68
CA PHE A 218 -19.59 -13.40 15.09
C PHE A 218 -19.23 -14.69 15.84
N GLU A 219 -18.12 -14.71 16.59
CA GLU A 219 -17.76 -15.84 17.44
C GLU A 219 -18.88 -16.22 18.41
N SER A 220 -19.43 -15.24 19.13
CA SER A 220 -20.58 -15.49 20.00
C SER A 220 -21.77 -16.00 19.19
N ILE A 221 -22.03 -15.47 17.98
CA ILE A 221 -23.11 -15.93 17.09
C ILE A 221 -22.91 -17.39 16.72
N TYR A 222 -21.69 -17.80 16.36
CA TYR A 222 -21.37 -19.19 16.06
C TYR A 222 -21.60 -20.09 17.26
N SER A 223 -21.21 -19.65 18.45
CA SER A 223 -21.43 -20.41 19.69
C SER A 223 -22.89 -20.59 20.05
N ASN A 224 -23.77 -19.64 19.70
CA ASN A 224 -25.21 -19.75 19.94
C ASN A 224 -25.91 -20.55 18.84
N GLN A 225 -25.53 -20.32 17.59
CA GLN A 225 -26.16 -20.92 16.43
C GLN A 225 -25.78 -22.39 16.23
N PHE A 226 -24.50 -22.73 16.43
CA PHE A 226 -23.96 -24.04 16.04
C PHE A 226 -23.59 -24.90 17.24
N LEU A 227 -24.27 -26.03 17.37
CA LEU A 227 -24.06 -26.97 18.48
C LEU A 227 -22.64 -27.56 18.50
N ASN A 228 -22.01 -27.72 17.33
CA ASN A 228 -20.67 -28.30 17.18
C ASN A 228 -19.57 -27.25 16.93
N TYR A 229 -19.83 -25.96 17.20
CA TYR A 229 -18.78 -24.96 17.22
C TYR A 229 -17.92 -25.11 18.48
N THR A 230 -16.59 -25.14 18.32
CA THR A 230 -15.65 -25.28 19.44
C THR A 230 -14.69 -24.12 19.46
N GLN A 231 -14.82 -23.26 20.47
CA GLN A 231 -14.07 -22.00 20.59
C GLN A 231 -12.55 -22.17 20.47
N SER A 232 -11.98 -23.25 21.04
CA SER A 232 -10.53 -23.47 21.08
C SER A 232 -9.87 -23.78 19.72
N LYS A 233 -10.65 -23.92 18.64
CA LYS A 233 -10.11 -24.21 17.29
C LYS A 233 -9.64 -22.97 16.54
N TYR A 234 -10.13 -21.79 16.91
CA TYR A 234 -9.86 -20.54 16.18
C TYR A 234 -9.46 -19.46 17.18
N THR A 235 -8.51 -18.61 16.81
CA THR A 235 -8.13 -17.48 17.68
C THR A 235 -9.03 -16.30 17.37
N PRO A 236 -9.85 -15.82 18.31
CA PRO A 236 -10.63 -14.59 18.09
C PRO A 236 -9.68 -13.43 17.84
N ILE A 237 -9.98 -12.59 16.84
CA ILE A 237 -9.25 -11.35 16.66
C ILE A 237 -9.60 -10.44 17.85
N SER A 238 -8.59 -9.94 18.57
CA SER A 238 -8.78 -9.15 19.78
C SER A 238 -9.78 -8.02 19.54
N GLU A 239 -10.80 -7.98 20.40
CA GLU A 239 -11.86 -6.98 20.41
C GLU A 239 -11.26 -5.60 20.44
N ASN A 240 -11.51 -4.81 19.39
CA ASN A 240 -11.72 -3.37 19.47
C ASN A 240 -12.17 -2.84 18.11
N GLY A 241 -13.29 -3.40 17.61
CA GLY A 241 -14.12 -2.82 16.58
C GLY A 241 -13.79 -3.25 15.15
N GLY A 242 -14.55 -4.22 14.64
CA GLY A 242 -14.54 -4.48 13.20
C GLY A 242 -15.17 -3.36 12.42
N LYS A 243 -15.09 -3.50 11.10
CA LYS A 243 -15.25 -2.35 10.24
C LYS A 243 -16.72 -2.01 10.06
N MET A 244 -16.97 -0.70 10.07
CA MET A 244 -18.23 -0.11 9.67
C MET A 244 -18.05 0.64 8.37
N LEU A 245 -18.90 0.33 7.41
CA LEU A 245 -19.06 1.09 6.18
C LEU A 245 -20.31 1.95 6.32
N ILE A 246 -20.14 3.27 6.22
CA ILE A 246 -21.24 4.22 6.15
C ILE A 246 -21.44 4.60 4.69
N ILE A 247 -22.61 4.28 4.13
CA ILE A 247 -23.01 4.71 2.79
C ILE A 247 -23.96 5.89 2.95
N CYS A 248 -23.47 7.08 2.60
CA CYS A 248 -24.14 8.32 2.94
C CYS A 248 -24.54 9.09 1.69
N TYR A 249 -25.76 9.63 1.68
CA TYR A 249 -26.11 10.66 0.72
C TYR A 249 -25.18 11.87 0.88
N ASP A 250 -24.67 12.38 -0.24
CA ASP A 250 -23.58 13.35 -0.28
C ASP A 250 -23.81 14.58 0.60
N ASN A 251 -25.03 15.13 0.58
CA ASN A 251 -25.37 16.34 1.35
C ASN A 251 -25.43 16.10 2.87
N PHE A 252 -25.39 14.85 3.32
CA PHE A 252 -25.40 14.46 4.74
C PHE A 252 -24.03 14.02 5.25
N ALA A 253 -23.02 13.93 4.37
CA ALA A 253 -21.70 13.40 4.74
C ALA A 253 -21.04 14.23 5.86
N SER A 254 -21.14 15.56 5.80
CA SER A 254 -20.56 16.43 6.82
C SER A 254 -21.23 16.30 8.18
N THR A 255 -22.56 16.08 8.23
CA THR A 255 -23.30 15.91 9.48
C THR A 255 -23.05 14.54 10.13
N MET A 256 -22.60 13.55 9.37
CA MET A 256 -22.22 12.23 9.89
C MET A 256 -20.83 12.19 10.53
N GLN A 257 -19.96 13.17 10.25
CA GLN A 257 -18.57 13.12 10.68
C GLN A 257 -18.35 13.03 12.20
N PRO A 258 -19.18 13.65 13.06
CA PRO A 258 -19.10 13.43 14.51
C PRO A 258 -19.32 11.96 14.91
N LEU A 259 -20.25 11.25 14.27
CA LEU A 259 -20.46 9.83 14.53
C LEU A 259 -19.27 8.99 14.03
N VAL A 260 -18.77 9.27 12.82
CA VAL A 260 -17.57 8.61 12.29
C VAL A 260 -16.40 8.75 13.26
N THR A 261 -16.20 9.95 13.79
CA THR A 261 -15.13 10.24 14.76
C THR A 261 -15.33 9.45 16.06
N TRP A 262 -16.53 9.46 16.60
CA TRP A 262 -16.87 8.71 17.82
C TRP A 262 -16.69 7.21 17.65
N LYS A 263 -17.19 6.64 16.56
CA LYS A 263 -17.13 5.20 16.28
C LYS A 263 -15.71 4.72 16.12
N ASN A 264 -14.89 5.48 15.40
CA ASN A 264 -13.45 5.27 15.36
C ASN A 264 -12.84 5.34 16.78
N SER A 265 -13.19 6.33 17.61
CA SER A 265 -12.62 6.46 18.98
C SER A 265 -12.96 5.33 19.95
N ILE A 266 -14.03 4.56 19.68
CA ILE A 266 -14.38 3.35 20.44
C ILE A 266 -13.91 2.06 19.73
N GLY A 267 -13.05 2.21 18.72
CA GLY A 267 -12.41 1.13 17.96
C GLY A 267 -13.14 0.65 16.71
N ILE A 268 -14.39 1.05 16.48
CA ILE A 268 -15.12 0.63 15.29
C ILE A 268 -14.57 1.38 14.08
N GLN A 269 -13.68 0.73 13.32
CA GLN A 269 -13.04 1.30 12.14
C GLN A 269 -14.08 1.71 11.10
N THR A 270 -14.36 3.01 11.02
CA THR A 270 -15.51 3.53 10.28
C THR A 270 -15.05 4.31 9.05
N GLU A 271 -15.46 3.85 7.88
CA GLU A 271 -15.26 4.52 6.59
C GLU A 271 -16.59 5.09 6.08
N LEU A 272 -16.60 6.37 5.71
CA LEU A 272 -17.77 7.02 5.09
C LEU A 272 -17.54 7.15 3.58
N VAL A 273 -18.52 6.69 2.80
CA VAL A 273 -18.52 6.71 1.34
C VAL A 273 -19.78 7.40 0.84
N ASN A 274 -19.60 8.36 -0.06
CA ASN A 274 -20.71 9.07 -0.68
C ASN A 274 -21.44 8.17 -1.69
N TYR A 275 -22.76 8.14 -1.61
CA TYR A 275 -23.60 7.34 -2.49
C TYR A 275 -23.47 7.75 -3.98
N SER A 276 -23.16 9.02 -4.28
CA SER A 276 -22.88 9.48 -5.66
C SER A 276 -21.71 8.77 -6.35
N THR A 277 -20.87 8.04 -5.62
CA THR A 277 -19.79 7.22 -6.19
C THR A 277 -20.26 5.82 -6.60
N ILE A 278 -21.47 5.41 -6.20
CA ILE A 278 -22.06 4.08 -6.37
C ILE A 278 -23.30 4.14 -7.30
N ASN A 279 -24.17 5.14 -7.11
CA ASN A 279 -25.29 5.55 -7.98
C ASN A 279 -26.43 4.54 -8.27
N SER A 280 -26.45 3.34 -7.69
CA SER A 280 -27.64 2.46 -7.74
C SER A 280 -27.66 1.43 -6.61
N SER A 281 -28.83 0.86 -6.29
CA SER A 281 -28.97 -0.23 -5.31
C SER A 281 -28.22 -1.50 -5.72
N ALA A 282 -28.25 -1.87 -7.01
CA ALA A 282 -27.50 -3.02 -7.51
C ALA A 282 -25.97 -2.82 -7.40
N ALA A 283 -25.49 -1.62 -7.72
CA ALA A 283 -24.07 -1.26 -7.53
C ALA A 283 -23.71 -1.21 -6.04
N LEU A 284 -24.62 -0.75 -5.18
CA LEU A 284 -24.42 -0.74 -3.73
C LEU A 284 -24.28 -2.16 -3.17
N LYS A 285 -25.13 -3.09 -3.59
CA LYS A 285 -24.99 -4.50 -3.21
C LYS A 285 -23.63 -5.06 -3.60
N THR A 286 -23.20 -4.80 -4.83
CA THR A 286 -21.89 -5.21 -5.33
C THR A 286 -20.74 -4.53 -4.58
N TYR A 287 -20.89 -3.25 -4.23
CA TYR A 287 -19.90 -2.49 -3.48
C TYR A 287 -19.71 -3.05 -2.07
N VAL A 288 -20.80 -3.32 -1.35
CA VAL A 288 -20.78 -3.93 0.00
C VAL A 288 -20.12 -5.30 -0.04
N GLN A 289 -20.47 -6.14 -1.02
CA GLN A 289 -19.83 -7.44 -1.25
C GLN A 289 -18.31 -7.30 -1.42
N ASN A 290 -17.88 -6.40 -2.29
CA ASN A 290 -16.46 -6.20 -2.57
C ASN A 290 -15.73 -5.64 -1.36
N TYR A 291 -16.34 -4.71 -0.62
CA TYR A 291 -15.78 -4.16 0.60
C TYR A 291 -15.60 -5.26 1.65
N TYR A 292 -16.61 -6.10 1.86
CA TYR A 292 -16.51 -7.26 2.74
C TYR A 292 -15.35 -8.17 2.34
N ASN A 293 -15.29 -8.58 1.07
CA ASN A 293 -14.28 -9.53 0.56
C ASN A 293 -12.84 -8.99 0.66
N THR A 294 -12.65 -7.67 0.53
CA THR A 294 -11.31 -7.06 0.40
C THR A 294 -10.83 -6.39 1.67
N LYS A 295 -11.73 -5.87 2.51
CA LYS A 295 -11.39 -5.09 3.71
C LYS A 295 -11.88 -5.73 5.02
N GLY A 296 -12.78 -6.70 4.97
CA GLY A 296 -13.44 -7.30 6.13
C GLY A 296 -14.47 -6.34 6.72
N LEU A 297 -15.76 -6.55 6.43
CA LEU A 297 -16.87 -5.71 6.88
C LEU A 297 -17.63 -6.38 8.02
N THR A 298 -18.11 -5.64 9.02
CA THR A 298 -19.03 -6.17 10.04
C THR A 298 -20.32 -5.37 10.15
N PHE A 299 -20.29 -4.05 9.98
CA PHE A 299 -21.45 -3.18 10.06
C PHE A 299 -21.64 -2.39 8.76
N LEU A 300 -22.88 -2.33 8.27
CA LEU A 300 -23.30 -1.42 7.22
C LEU A 300 -24.33 -0.44 7.79
N LEU A 301 -24.01 0.85 7.77
CA LEU A 301 -24.95 1.91 8.11
C LEU A 301 -25.29 2.72 6.87
N ILE A 302 -26.56 2.69 6.47
CA ILE A 302 -27.08 3.46 5.34
C ILE A 302 -27.61 4.80 5.86
N VAL A 303 -27.21 5.92 5.27
CA VAL A 303 -27.60 7.26 5.71
C VAL A 303 -28.33 8.00 4.60
N GLY A 304 -29.62 8.18 4.80
CA GLY A 304 -30.58 8.73 3.84
C GLY A 304 -31.85 7.88 3.79
N ASP A 305 -32.98 8.49 3.43
CA ASP A 305 -34.20 7.76 3.08
C ASP A 305 -34.02 7.02 1.74
N ASN A 306 -34.98 6.21 1.33
CA ASN A 306 -35.00 5.51 0.05
C ASN A 306 -34.79 6.46 -1.16
N ALA A 307 -35.30 7.69 -1.10
CA ALA A 307 -35.10 8.67 -2.17
C ALA A 307 -33.63 9.13 -2.29
N GLN A 308 -32.87 9.12 -1.19
CA GLN A 308 -31.46 9.52 -1.16
C GLN A 308 -30.53 8.32 -1.35
N VAL A 309 -30.77 7.23 -0.64
CA VAL A 309 -30.05 5.96 -0.77
C VAL A 309 -31.09 4.81 -0.85
N PRO A 310 -31.38 4.31 -2.06
CA PRO A 310 -32.42 3.31 -2.28
C PRO A 310 -32.22 2.04 -1.48
N THR A 311 -33.31 1.51 -0.96
CA THR A 311 -33.33 0.15 -0.41
C THR A 311 -33.17 -0.90 -1.51
N SER A 312 -32.79 -2.11 -1.13
CA SER A 312 -32.84 -3.27 -2.02
C SER A 312 -34.19 -3.99 -1.85
N SER A 313 -34.39 -5.08 -2.59
CA SER A 313 -35.59 -5.91 -2.46
C SER A 313 -35.26 -7.39 -2.57
N THR A 314 -36.03 -8.24 -1.91
CA THR A 314 -36.07 -9.69 -2.12
C THR A 314 -37.43 -10.08 -2.70
N SER A 315 -37.69 -11.38 -2.85
CA SER A 315 -39.04 -11.86 -3.22
C SER A 315 -40.10 -11.58 -2.14
N ALA A 316 -39.69 -11.35 -0.88
CA ALA A 316 -40.59 -11.06 0.22
C ALA A 316 -41.02 -9.58 0.25
N GLY A 317 -40.13 -8.66 -0.12
CA GLY A 317 -40.40 -7.22 -0.11
C GLY A 317 -39.13 -6.38 -0.11
N ASP A 318 -39.28 -5.10 0.21
CA ASP A 318 -38.16 -4.17 0.37
C ASP A 318 -37.32 -4.54 1.59
N SER A 319 -36.00 -4.50 1.44
CA SER A 319 -35.06 -5.14 2.36
C SER A 319 -33.69 -4.46 2.31
N ASP A 320 -33.31 -3.81 3.40
CA ASP A 320 -31.90 -3.43 3.59
C ASP A 320 -31.04 -4.62 4.02
N ASN A 321 -31.63 -5.62 4.70
CA ASN A 321 -30.93 -6.87 5.05
C ASN A 321 -30.39 -7.59 3.81
N ASN A 322 -31.05 -7.44 2.66
CA ASN A 322 -30.54 -7.95 1.40
C ASN A 322 -29.16 -7.37 1.03
N TYR A 323 -28.73 -6.22 1.54
CA TYR A 323 -27.34 -5.77 1.39
C TYR A 323 -26.34 -6.62 2.18
N GLY A 324 -26.77 -7.24 3.29
CA GLY A 324 -25.95 -8.05 4.17
C GLY A 324 -25.86 -9.55 3.86
N TYR A 325 -26.65 -10.08 2.92
CA TYR A 325 -26.52 -11.47 2.41
C TYR A 325 -25.38 -11.60 1.39
N ILE A 326 -24.18 -11.87 1.85
CA ILE A 326 -22.93 -11.68 1.11
C ILE A 326 -22.35 -13.00 0.61
N VAL A 327 -22.36 -14.04 1.44
CA VAL A 327 -21.75 -15.33 1.13
C VAL A 327 -22.84 -16.36 0.90
N GLY A 328 -22.80 -17.02 -0.26
CA GLY A 328 -23.80 -18.01 -0.61
C GLY A 328 -25.10 -17.41 -1.14
N SER A 329 -26.13 -18.25 -1.21
CA SER A 329 -27.46 -17.90 -1.71
C SER A 329 -28.52 -18.31 -0.69
N ASP A 330 -28.49 -17.64 0.47
CA ASP A 330 -29.41 -17.87 1.59
C ASP A 330 -29.84 -16.54 2.25
N HIS A 331 -30.48 -16.64 3.42
CA HIS A 331 -31.10 -15.52 4.15
C HIS A 331 -30.43 -15.25 5.51
N TYR A 332 -29.20 -15.73 5.71
CA TYR A 332 -28.44 -15.48 6.93
C TYR A 332 -27.47 -14.32 6.69
N LEU A 333 -27.55 -13.30 7.53
CA LEU A 333 -26.74 -12.09 7.42
C LEU A 333 -25.26 -12.36 7.76
N ASP A 334 -24.36 -11.98 6.85
CA ASP A 334 -22.91 -12.03 7.07
C ASP A 334 -22.36 -10.77 7.75
N ILE A 335 -23.17 -9.71 7.79
CA ILE A 335 -22.91 -8.41 8.42
C ILE A 335 -24.18 -7.84 9.05
N PHE A 336 -24.03 -6.96 10.02
CA PHE A 336 -25.16 -6.25 10.61
C PHE A 336 -25.52 -5.00 9.80
N VAL A 337 -26.78 -4.85 9.43
CA VAL A 337 -27.26 -3.74 8.59
C VAL A 337 -28.20 -2.85 9.39
N GLY A 338 -28.06 -1.53 9.26
CA GLY A 338 -29.03 -0.57 9.79
C GLY A 338 -29.08 0.71 8.97
N ARG A 339 -30.10 1.53 9.22
CA ARG A 339 -30.38 2.76 8.46
C ARG A 339 -30.62 3.97 9.38
N PHE A 340 -29.87 5.04 9.17
CA PHE A 340 -30.26 6.40 9.56
C PHE A 340 -31.08 7.03 8.44
N SER A 341 -32.39 6.78 8.47
CA SER A 341 -33.28 7.27 7.43
C SER A 341 -33.56 8.75 7.64
N ALA A 342 -33.28 9.56 6.62
CA ALA A 342 -33.40 11.01 6.69
C ALA A 342 -33.61 11.61 5.30
N GLU A 343 -34.49 12.59 5.23
CA GLU A 343 -34.79 13.38 4.03
C GLU A 343 -33.96 14.68 3.99
N ASN A 344 -33.40 15.10 5.13
CA ASN A 344 -32.60 16.31 5.26
C ASN A 344 -31.52 16.20 6.36
N ALA A 345 -30.56 17.13 6.33
CA ALA A 345 -29.39 17.13 7.22
C ALA A 345 -29.74 17.36 8.70
N THR A 346 -30.85 18.04 9.00
CA THR A 346 -31.32 18.23 10.38
C THR A 346 -31.73 16.90 11.01
N GLN A 347 -32.47 16.07 10.28
CA GLN A 347 -32.86 14.73 10.74
C GLN A 347 -31.65 13.81 10.97
N VAL A 348 -30.59 13.94 10.14
CA VAL A 348 -29.32 13.23 10.38
C VAL A 348 -28.65 13.74 11.65
N THR A 349 -28.60 15.06 11.84
CA THR A 349 -28.04 15.68 13.05
C THR A 349 -28.74 15.20 14.31
N THR A 350 -30.08 15.10 14.28
CA THR A 350 -30.89 14.53 15.38
C THR A 350 -30.45 13.11 15.73
N GLN A 351 -30.32 12.24 14.73
CA GLN A 351 -29.92 10.83 14.91
C GLN A 351 -28.48 10.69 15.43
N VAL A 352 -27.54 11.49 14.89
CA VAL A 352 -26.14 11.54 15.32
C VAL A 352 -26.03 12.01 16.76
N ASN A 353 -26.62 13.16 17.10
CA ASN A 353 -26.53 13.72 18.46
C ASN A 353 -27.15 12.79 19.50
N ARG A 354 -28.28 12.17 19.17
CA ARG A 354 -28.91 11.17 20.04
C ARG A 354 -28.00 9.97 20.31
N THR A 355 -27.33 9.48 19.26
CA THR A 355 -26.40 8.34 19.37
C THR A 355 -25.17 8.70 20.18
N LEU A 356 -24.57 9.87 19.94
CA LEU A 356 -23.45 10.38 20.72
C LEU A 356 -23.83 10.52 22.19
N TYR A 357 -25.00 11.09 22.50
CA TYR A 357 -25.45 11.19 23.88
C TYR A 357 -25.60 9.80 24.51
N TYR A 358 -26.32 8.89 23.86
CA TYR A 358 -26.60 7.56 24.40
C TYR A 358 -25.32 6.76 24.66
N GLU A 359 -24.37 6.77 23.72
CA GLU A 359 -23.14 6.00 23.84
C GLU A 359 -22.11 6.69 24.74
N ARG A 360 -21.86 7.99 24.56
CA ARG A 360 -20.76 8.71 25.23
C ARG A 360 -21.18 9.43 26.51
N ASP A 361 -22.31 10.13 26.49
CA ASP A 361 -22.61 11.16 27.49
C ASP A 361 -23.63 10.70 28.55
N MET A 362 -24.43 9.67 28.27
CA MET A 362 -25.44 9.17 29.20
C MET A 362 -24.76 8.47 30.39
N PRO A 363 -24.97 8.96 31.62
CA PRO A 363 -24.35 8.37 32.80
C PRO A 363 -24.94 6.99 33.08
N SER A 364 -24.13 6.07 33.62
CA SER A 364 -24.59 4.73 34.00
C SER A 364 -25.64 4.73 35.14
N SER A 365 -25.78 5.84 35.85
CA SER A 365 -26.83 6.07 36.84
C SER A 365 -28.17 6.52 36.25
N ALA A 366 -28.27 6.67 34.92
CA ALA A 366 -29.50 7.12 34.27
C ALA A 366 -30.65 6.14 34.50
N ALA A 367 -31.69 6.61 35.20
CA ALA A 367 -32.78 5.76 35.68
C ALA A 367 -33.63 5.10 34.57
N ASN A 368 -33.55 5.58 33.32
CA ASN A 368 -34.23 4.97 32.18
C ASN A 368 -33.61 3.61 31.80
N ILE A 369 -32.32 3.36 32.04
CA ILE A 369 -31.63 2.11 31.63
C ILE A 369 -32.30 0.86 32.21
N ILE A 370 -32.84 0.96 33.42
CA ILE A 370 -33.49 -0.16 34.13
C ILE A 370 -35.01 -0.17 33.99
N LYS A 371 -35.59 0.71 33.17
CA LYS A 371 -37.05 0.80 32.96
C LYS A 371 -37.43 0.29 31.59
N GLY A 372 -38.54 -0.44 31.51
CA GLY A 372 -39.08 -0.90 30.24
C GLY A 372 -40.59 -0.81 30.16
N VAL A 373 -41.12 -0.88 28.94
CA VAL A 373 -42.55 -0.95 28.67
C VAL A 373 -42.85 -2.16 27.80
N GLY A 374 -43.75 -3.01 28.26
CA GLY A 374 -44.32 -4.11 27.47
C GLY A 374 -45.66 -3.69 26.90
N ILE A 375 -45.84 -3.86 25.60
CA ILE A 375 -47.03 -3.43 24.86
C ILE A 375 -47.55 -4.61 24.03
N ALA A 376 -48.82 -4.96 24.24
CA ALA A 376 -49.44 -6.11 23.59
C ALA A 376 -50.87 -5.80 23.14
N SER A 377 -51.25 -6.34 21.97
CA SER A 377 -52.65 -6.44 21.56
C SER A 377 -53.41 -7.44 22.44
N ASN A 378 -54.74 -7.39 22.42
CA ASN A 378 -55.59 -8.40 23.09
C ASN A 378 -55.93 -9.59 22.18
N GLU A 379 -55.16 -9.81 21.11
CA GLU A 379 -55.41 -10.82 20.07
C GLU A 379 -54.37 -11.97 20.13
N GLY A 380 -54.37 -12.84 19.11
CA GLY A 380 -53.48 -14.01 19.03
C GLY A 380 -54.05 -15.30 19.63
N ALA A 381 -55.09 -15.20 20.47
CA ALA A 381 -55.78 -16.36 21.03
C ALA A 381 -56.42 -17.24 19.93
N GLY A 382 -56.32 -18.57 20.07
CA GLY A 382 -56.86 -19.54 19.09
C GLY A 382 -55.81 -20.10 18.10
N GLY A 383 -54.57 -20.27 18.54
CA GLY A 383 -53.52 -21.00 17.81
C GLY A 383 -52.84 -20.23 16.67
N GLY A 384 -52.69 -18.91 16.80
CA GLY A 384 -51.98 -18.10 15.80
C GLY A 384 -50.57 -17.66 16.20
N GLY A 385 -50.29 -17.48 17.50
CA GLY A 385 -48.97 -17.08 17.96
C GLY A 385 -47.97 -18.22 18.08
N ASP A 386 -46.69 -17.86 18.16
CA ASP A 386 -45.63 -18.80 18.50
C ASP A 386 -45.98 -19.52 19.80
N ASN A 387 -45.72 -20.83 19.86
CA ASN A 387 -46.12 -21.68 20.99
C ASN A 387 -47.62 -21.59 21.40
N GLY A 388 -48.48 -21.15 20.48
CA GLY A 388 -49.93 -21.02 20.71
C GLY A 388 -50.32 -19.83 21.60
N GLU A 389 -49.38 -18.91 21.84
CA GLU A 389 -49.55 -17.80 22.76
C GLU A 389 -50.41 -16.66 22.17
N SER A 390 -51.17 -15.98 23.02
CA SER A 390 -51.67 -14.65 22.67
C SER A 390 -50.56 -13.62 22.77
N ASP A 391 -50.76 -12.47 22.14
CA ASP A 391 -49.82 -11.34 22.23
C ASP A 391 -49.58 -10.92 23.70
N GLU A 392 -50.63 -10.88 24.53
CA GLU A 392 -50.49 -10.60 25.97
C GLU A 392 -49.71 -11.69 26.71
N GLN A 393 -49.90 -12.97 26.37
CA GLN A 393 -49.18 -14.07 27.02
C GLN A 393 -47.68 -13.99 26.69
N HIS A 394 -47.35 -13.85 25.42
CA HIS A 394 -45.97 -13.68 24.95
C HIS A 394 -45.29 -12.49 25.63
N MET A 395 -45.95 -11.33 25.68
CA MET A 395 -45.39 -10.15 26.36
C MET A 395 -45.25 -10.33 27.88
N ASN A 396 -46.08 -11.16 28.51
CA ASN A 396 -45.92 -11.50 29.92
C ASN A 396 -44.73 -12.44 30.18
N ASN A 397 -44.40 -13.33 29.24
CA ASN A 397 -43.19 -14.16 29.31
C ASN A 397 -41.94 -13.28 29.23
N ILE A 398 -41.82 -12.45 28.18
CA ILE A 398 -40.73 -11.47 28.02
C ILE A 398 -40.59 -10.59 29.27
N LYS A 399 -41.71 -10.10 29.81
CA LYS A 399 -41.71 -9.32 31.05
C LYS A 399 -41.10 -10.10 32.22
N THR A 400 -41.45 -11.38 32.35
CA THR A 400 -40.96 -12.23 33.43
C THR A 400 -39.44 -12.35 33.37
N ASP A 401 -38.89 -12.58 32.18
CA ASP A 401 -37.45 -12.70 31.97
C ASP A 401 -36.73 -11.37 32.22
N LEU A 402 -37.22 -10.28 31.62
CA LEU A 402 -36.65 -8.94 31.82
C LEU A 402 -36.71 -8.48 33.28
N THR A 403 -37.80 -8.79 34.00
CA THR A 403 -37.92 -8.48 35.43
C THR A 403 -36.95 -9.32 36.26
N GLY A 404 -36.79 -10.60 35.92
CA GLY A 404 -35.79 -11.48 36.54
C GLY A 404 -34.36 -11.01 36.33
N TYR A 405 -34.08 -10.37 35.20
CA TYR A 405 -32.78 -9.76 34.88
C TYR A 405 -32.53 -8.41 35.56
N GLY A 406 -33.57 -7.75 36.09
CA GLY A 406 -33.46 -6.50 36.85
C GLY A 406 -34.12 -5.28 36.22
N TYR A 407 -34.92 -5.44 35.16
CA TYR A 407 -35.76 -4.36 34.66
C TYR A 407 -37.01 -4.14 35.52
N THR A 408 -37.47 -2.89 35.61
CA THR A 408 -38.83 -2.55 36.02
C THR A 408 -39.71 -2.39 34.77
N ILE A 409 -40.52 -3.39 34.46
CA ILE A 409 -41.38 -3.40 33.27
C ILE A 409 -42.82 -2.96 33.61
N THR A 410 -43.30 -1.92 32.93
CA THR A 410 -44.70 -1.48 33.00
C THR A 410 -45.49 -2.00 31.80
N ASN A 411 -46.67 -2.57 32.04
CA ASN A 411 -47.55 -3.03 30.95
C ASN A 411 -48.41 -1.87 30.48
N CYS A 412 -48.46 -1.66 29.17
CA CYS A 412 -49.41 -0.75 28.52
C CYS A 412 -50.17 -1.52 27.44
N TYR A 413 -50.94 -2.53 27.85
CA TYR A 413 -51.65 -3.42 26.92
C TYR A 413 -52.94 -2.78 26.40
N GLN A 414 -53.47 -3.29 25.28
CA GLN A 414 -54.69 -2.77 24.65
C GLN A 414 -55.87 -2.66 25.62
N ASN A 415 -56.06 -3.66 26.48
CA ASN A 415 -57.11 -3.67 27.50
C ASN A 415 -56.62 -3.02 28.81
N GLY A 416 -56.56 -1.69 28.84
CA GLY A 416 -56.30 -0.91 30.06
C GLY A 416 -55.15 0.09 29.96
N GLY A 417 -54.27 -0.06 28.97
CA GLY A 417 -53.29 0.94 28.58
C GLY A 417 -53.92 2.06 27.75
N THR A 418 -53.34 3.26 27.81
CA THR A 418 -53.79 4.42 27.02
C THR A 418 -52.62 5.09 26.32
N THR A 419 -52.89 5.79 25.21
CA THR A 419 -51.89 6.62 24.51
C THR A 419 -51.22 7.61 25.48
N ALA A 420 -52.00 8.24 26.37
CA ALA A 420 -51.50 9.18 27.36
C ALA A 420 -50.57 8.52 28.39
N GLN A 421 -50.91 7.31 28.86
CA GLN A 421 -50.04 6.52 29.72
C GLN A 421 -48.72 6.20 29.01
N LEU A 422 -48.77 5.73 27.76
CA LEU A 422 -47.58 5.41 26.99
C LEU A 422 -46.68 6.64 26.80
N SER A 423 -47.22 7.77 26.35
CA SER A 423 -46.49 9.04 26.25
C SER A 423 -45.84 9.43 27.58
N SER A 424 -46.55 9.28 28.69
CA SER A 424 -46.03 9.59 30.03
C SER A 424 -44.85 8.68 30.42
N LEU A 425 -44.95 7.37 30.18
CA LEU A 425 -43.88 6.41 30.46
C LEU A 425 -42.62 6.71 29.64
N ILE A 426 -42.78 7.07 28.37
CA ILE A 426 -41.67 7.43 27.49
C ILE A 426 -41.02 8.75 27.96
N ASN A 427 -41.82 9.81 28.16
CA ASN A 427 -41.34 11.14 28.57
C ASN A 427 -40.65 11.13 29.95
N THR A 428 -41.16 10.33 30.89
CA THR A 428 -40.53 10.19 32.22
C THR A 428 -39.23 9.40 32.16
N GLY A 429 -39.10 8.45 31.21
CA GLY A 429 -37.86 7.77 30.83
C GLY A 429 -38.00 6.26 30.78
N THR A 430 -37.76 5.69 29.60
CA THR A 430 -37.81 4.25 29.31
C THR A 430 -36.53 3.84 28.57
N GLY A 431 -35.97 2.66 28.88
CA GLY A 431 -34.75 2.13 28.26
C GLY A 431 -35.02 1.07 27.19
N ILE A 432 -36.07 0.25 27.37
CA ILE A 432 -36.50 -0.78 26.41
C ILE A 432 -38.01 -0.73 26.17
N ILE A 433 -38.44 -0.88 24.93
CA ILE A 433 -39.85 -1.12 24.58
C ILE A 433 -39.95 -2.40 23.77
N ASN A 434 -40.81 -3.31 24.22
CA ASN A 434 -41.23 -4.47 23.46
C ASN A 434 -42.68 -4.26 23.03
N TYR A 435 -42.93 -4.30 21.72
CA TYR A 435 -44.25 -4.20 21.12
C TYR A 435 -44.58 -5.49 20.37
N VAL A 436 -45.79 -6.00 20.57
CA VAL A 436 -46.38 -7.09 19.78
C VAL A 436 -47.85 -6.78 19.49
N GLY A 437 -48.22 -6.72 18.21
CA GLY A 437 -49.59 -6.42 17.81
C GLY A 437 -49.74 -5.96 16.37
N HIS A 438 -50.80 -5.17 16.14
CA HIS A 438 -51.12 -4.60 14.83
C HIS A 438 -50.38 -3.28 14.59
N GLY A 439 -49.87 -3.13 13.37
CA GLY A 439 -49.20 -1.91 12.92
C GLY A 439 -49.82 -1.37 11.64
N SER A 440 -49.67 -0.06 11.45
CA SER A 440 -49.85 0.61 10.17
C SER A 440 -48.55 1.31 9.77
N ASN A 441 -48.49 1.86 8.55
CA ASN A 441 -47.32 2.64 8.12
C ASN A 441 -46.97 3.76 9.10
N THR A 442 -47.90 4.27 9.91
CA THR A 442 -47.68 5.45 10.77
C THR A 442 -48.15 5.25 12.22
N SER A 443 -48.42 4.02 12.66
CA SER A 443 -48.85 3.78 14.04
C SER A 443 -48.72 2.35 14.53
N TRP A 444 -48.66 2.20 15.86
CA TRP A 444 -49.11 1.01 16.57
C TRP A 444 -50.59 1.13 16.92
N ALA A 445 -51.32 0.01 16.93
CA ALA A 445 -52.76 0.01 17.21
C ALA A 445 -53.13 -0.18 18.69
N ALA A 446 -52.19 -0.66 19.53
CA ALA A 446 -52.50 -1.19 20.86
C ALA A 446 -51.44 -0.75 21.92
N PRO A 447 -51.65 0.34 22.68
CA PRO A 447 -52.66 1.37 22.46
C PRO A 447 -52.35 2.15 21.17
N SER A 448 -53.36 2.81 20.61
CA SER A 448 -53.17 3.65 19.42
C SER A 448 -52.09 4.70 19.67
N PHE A 449 -50.97 4.61 18.96
CA PHE A 449 -49.82 5.50 19.09
C PHE A 449 -49.26 5.77 17.70
N SER A 450 -49.42 6.99 17.20
CA SER A 450 -49.09 7.36 15.82
C SER A 450 -47.86 8.25 15.72
N ASN A 451 -47.42 8.57 14.50
CA ASN A 451 -46.39 9.57 14.23
C ASN A 451 -46.66 10.88 14.99
N THR A 452 -47.92 11.36 15.03
CA THR A 452 -48.28 12.56 15.79
C THR A 452 -47.99 12.45 17.29
N ASN A 453 -48.13 11.25 17.86
CA ASN A 453 -47.80 11.03 19.27
C ASN A 453 -46.29 10.97 19.49
N VAL A 454 -45.54 10.42 18.52
CA VAL A 454 -44.07 10.39 18.50
C VAL A 454 -43.48 11.80 18.38
N ASP A 455 -44.06 12.64 17.52
CA ASP A 455 -43.64 14.03 17.32
C ASP A 455 -43.92 14.91 18.55
N ALA A 456 -44.84 14.48 19.43
CA ALA A 456 -45.17 15.17 20.69
C ALA A 456 -44.36 14.67 21.90
N LEU A 457 -43.38 13.78 21.70
CA LEU A 457 -42.54 13.28 22.78
C LEU A 457 -41.55 14.33 23.29
N THR A 458 -41.28 14.29 24.59
CA THR A 458 -40.36 15.20 25.29
C THR A 458 -39.29 14.43 26.08
N ASN A 459 -39.02 13.19 25.67
CA ASN A 459 -38.07 12.27 26.32
C ASN A 459 -36.61 12.55 25.96
N THR A 460 -36.23 13.83 25.85
CA THR A 460 -34.86 14.26 25.59
C THR A 460 -33.91 13.59 26.58
N ASN A 461 -32.81 13.03 26.07
CA ASN A 461 -31.79 12.26 26.79
C ASN A 461 -32.27 10.93 27.41
N LYS A 462 -33.45 10.42 27.04
CA LYS A 462 -34.03 9.18 27.59
C LYS A 462 -34.55 8.28 26.49
N TYR A 463 -33.62 7.78 25.68
CA TYR A 463 -33.91 7.11 24.42
C TYR A 463 -34.05 5.59 24.61
N PRO A 464 -35.25 5.00 24.46
CA PRO A 464 -35.40 3.55 24.46
C PRO A 464 -34.89 2.95 23.15
N PHE A 465 -34.41 1.71 23.20
CA PHE A 465 -34.35 0.84 22.03
C PHE A 465 -35.64 0.00 21.94
N ILE A 466 -36.08 -0.32 20.73
CA ILE A 466 -37.43 -0.85 20.49
C ILE A 466 -37.41 -2.11 19.63
N PHE A 467 -37.95 -3.21 20.18
CA PHE A 467 -38.32 -4.39 19.41
C PHE A 467 -39.81 -4.33 19.05
N SER A 468 -40.11 -4.17 17.76
CA SER A 468 -41.49 -4.03 17.28
C SER A 468 -41.88 -5.18 16.37
N VAL A 469 -42.76 -6.03 16.88
CA VAL A 469 -43.49 -7.03 16.10
C VAL A 469 -44.82 -6.43 15.65
N ALA A 470 -44.87 -5.95 14.41
CA ALA A 470 -46.03 -5.29 13.80
C ALA A 470 -45.94 -5.24 12.28
N CYS A 471 -47.09 -5.16 11.61
CA CYS A 471 -47.17 -4.93 10.16
C CYS A 471 -46.64 -3.54 9.77
N VAL A 472 -45.85 -3.46 8.71
CA VAL A 472 -45.52 -2.27 7.89
C VAL A 472 -45.03 -1.01 8.63
N VAL A 473 -44.73 -1.07 9.92
CA VAL A 473 -44.24 0.06 10.72
C VAL A 473 -42.87 0.57 10.26
N GLY A 474 -42.15 -0.23 9.48
CA GLY A 474 -40.89 0.11 8.82
C GLY A 474 -41.02 0.25 7.30
N ASN A 475 -42.21 0.48 6.73
CA ASN A 475 -42.38 0.64 5.28
C ASN A 475 -41.96 2.05 4.81
N PHE A 476 -40.65 2.27 4.67
CA PHE A 476 -40.05 3.59 4.42
C PHE A 476 -39.95 3.99 2.94
N LYS A 477 -40.26 3.09 1.99
CA LYS A 477 -39.93 3.32 0.58
C LYS A 477 -40.66 4.50 -0.06
N SER A 478 -41.91 4.74 0.34
CA SER A 478 -42.82 5.69 -0.31
C SER A 478 -43.54 6.62 0.68
N ILE A 479 -43.30 6.48 1.97
CA ILE A 479 -43.94 7.24 3.04
C ILE A 479 -42.99 7.33 4.23
N THR A 480 -43.01 8.45 4.95
CA THR A 480 -42.39 8.53 6.28
C THR A 480 -43.10 7.57 7.24
N CYS A 481 -42.48 6.42 7.46
CA CYS A 481 -43.07 5.37 8.26
C CYS A 481 -42.91 5.62 9.76
N PHE A 482 -43.54 4.77 10.56
CA PHE A 482 -43.57 4.89 12.01
C PHE A 482 -42.16 4.79 12.63
N ALA A 483 -41.34 3.85 12.17
CA ALA A 483 -39.95 3.72 12.60
C ALA A 483 -39.14 5.00 12.31
N GLU A 484 -39.37 5.63 11.16
CA GLU A 484 -38.69 6.87 10.80
C GLU A 484 -39.13 8.05 11.67
N ALA A 485 -40.41 8.16 12.00
CA ALA A 485 -40.90 9.20 12.92
C ALA A 485 -40.20 9.11 14.28
N TRP A 486 -40.03 7.89 14.83
CA TRP A 486 -39.30 7.67 16.09
C TRP A 486 -37.84 8.13 16.01
N LEU A 487 -37.20 7.87 14.88
CA LEU A 487 -35.78 8.18 14.71
C LEU A 487 -35.56 9.64 14.30
N ARG A 488 -36.55 10.33 13.74
CA ARG A 488 -36.48 11.74 13.31
C ARG A 488 -37.00 12.74 14.36
N SER A 489 -37.72 12.26 15.39
CA SER A 489 -38.41 13.09 16.39
C SER A 489 -37.50 14.03 17.19
N THR A 490 -38.01 15.24 17.45
CA THR A 490 -37.42 16.27 18.31
C THR A 490 -38.49 16.86 19.23
N ASP A 491 -38.10 17.36 20.41
CA ASP A 491 -38.99 18.13 21.26
C ASP A 491 -39.28 19.54 20.67
N ASP A 492 -40.16 20.31 21.32
CA ASP A 492 -40.54 21.68 20.90
C ASP A 492 -39.35 22.66 20.83
N SER A 493 -38.22 22.33 21.47
CA SER A 493 -36.98 23.11 21.45
C SER A 493 -35.97 22.62 20.40
N GLY A 494 -36.34 21.60 19.61
CA GLY A 494 -35.49 20.98 18.60
C GLY A 494 -34.46 19.99 19.14
N ASN A 495 -34.52 19.61 20.43
CA ASN A 495 -33.63 18.59 20.97
C ASN A 495 -34.08 17.19 20.54
N PRO A 496 -33.17 16.22 20.34
CA PRO A 496 -33.57 14.87 19.95
C PRO A 496 -34.48 14.21 20.98
N ALA A 497 -35.59 13.65 20.50
CA ALA A 497 -36.56 12.86 21.25
C ALA A 497 -36.74 11.46 20.59
N GLY A 498 -37.75 10.70 20.98
CA GLY A 498 -38.07 9.41 20.37
C GLY A 498 -37.12 8.28 20.83
N ALA A 499 -36.69 7.42 19.91
CA ALA A 499 -35.99 6.15 20.22
C ALA A 499 -34.57 6.13 19.67
N ILE A 500 -33.63 5.43 20.32
CA ILE A 500 -32.24 5.33 19.84
C ILE A 500 -32.13 4.39 18.63
N VAL A 501 -32.88 3.29 18.62
CA VAL A 501 -32.96 2.31 17.54
C VAL A 501 -34.32 1.60 17.57
N PHE A 502 -34.83 1.22 16.39
CA PHE A 502 -36.13 0.60 16.20
C PHE A 502 -36.03 -0.49 15.12
N CYS A 503 -36.42 -1.73 15.38
CA CYS A 503 -36.62 -2.71 14.30
C CYS A 503 -38.08 -2.71 13.82
N GLY A 504 -38.31 -2.56 12.53
CA GLY A 504 -39.65 -2.49 11.95
C GLY A 504 -39.74 -3.22 10.61
N SER A 505 -40.87 -3.89 10.37
CA SER A 505 -41.12 -4.61 9.12
C SER A 505 -41.53 -3.67 8.00
N THR A 506 -41.01 -3.89 6.80
CA THR A 506 -41.42 -3.21 5.56
C THR A 506 -42.72 -3.78 4.99
N ILE A 507 -43.12 -4.99 5.40
CA ILE A 507 -44.34 -5.68 4.95
C ILE A 507 -45.26 -6.07 6.11
N ASN A 508 -46.42 -6.67 5.81
CA ASN A 508 -47.23 -7.35 6.82
C ASN A 508 -46.45 -8.55 7.38
N GLN A 509 -46.26 -8.56 8.70
CA GLN A 509 -45.56 -9.66 9.37
C GLN A 509 -46.47 -10.86 9.56
N SER A 510 -45.92 -12.07 9.62
CA SER A 510 -46.64 -13.23 10.12
C SER A 510 -46.82 -13.16 11.64
N TRP A 511 -47.76 -13.94 12.17
CA TRP A 511 -48.12 -13.88 13.58
C TRP A 511 -47.03 -14.52 14.46
N ALA A 512 -46.65 -15.77 14.14
CA ALA A 512 -45.78 -16.58 14.98
C ALA A 512 -44.29 -16.30 14.80
N SER A 513 -43.76 -16.31 13.57
CA SER A 513 -42.31 -16.22 13.32
C SER A 513 -41.62 -15.04 14.00
N PRO A 514 -42.15 -13.80 13.94
CA PRO A 514 -41.52 -12.67 14.60
C PRO A 514 -41.58 -12.71 16.13
N MET A 515 -42.56 -13.43 16.72
CA MET A 515 -42.62 -13.63 18.17
C MET A 515 -41.43 -14.48 18.63
N LEU A 516 -41.11 -15.57 17.92
CA LEU A 516 -39.92 -16.38 18.22
C LEU A 516 -38.63 -15.56 18.14
N ALA A 517 -38.51 -14.68 17.14
CA ALA A 517 -37.36 -13.77 17.05
C ALA A 517 -37.30 -12.81 18.25
N GLN A 518 -38.45 -12.26 18.66
CA GLN A 518 -38.56 -11.33 19.78
C GLN A 518 -38.22 -12.00 21.12
N ASP A 519 -38.66 -13.24 21.34
CA ASP A 519 -38.28 -14.04 22.50
C ASP A 519 -36.76 -14.24 22.54
N GLU A 520 -36.15 -14.72 21.44
CA GLU A 520 -34.70 -14.91 21.37
C GLU A 520 -33.94 -13.60 21.61
N MET A 521 -34.40 -12.48 21.06
CA MET A 521 -33.75 -11.17 21.30
C MET A 521 -33.75 -10.80 22.79
N ASN A 522 -34.83 -11.08 23.51
CA ASN A 522 -34.91 -10.81 24.95
C ASN A 522 -34.14 -11.85 25.78
N ASP A 523 -34.17 -13.14 25.40
CA ASP A 523 -33.37 -14.21 26.01
C ASP A 523 -31.87 -13.89 25.97
N LEU A 524 -31.39 -13.39 24.83
CA LEU A 524 -30.00 -12.99 24.66
C LEU A 524 -29.61 -11.76 25.48
N LEU A 525 -30.54 -10.81 25.63
CA LEU A 525 -30.35 -9.65 26.51
C LEU A 525 -30.21 -10.07 27.97
N VAL A 526 -31.09 -10.96 28.46
CA VAL A 526 -31.06 -11.40 29.87
C VAL A 526 -29.92 -12.37 30.16
N ALA A 527 -29.45 -13.12 29.15
CA ALA A 527 -28.25 -13.93 29.24
C ALA A 527 -26.96 -13.08 29.27
N ASN A 528 -27.05 -11.79 28.90
CA ASN A 528 -25.91 -10.88 28.74
C ASN A 528 -24.85 -11.41 27.75
N SER A 529 -25.30 -12.24 26.80
CA SER A 529 -24.44 -12.93 25.81
C SER A 529 -24.04 -12.02 24.65
N TYR A 530 -24.86 -11.01 24.35
CA TYR A 530 -24.62 -10.04 23.28
C TYR A 530 -24.98 -8.65 23.77
N LYS A 531 -24.18 -7.67 23.33
CA LYS A 531 -24.34 -6.28 23.78
C LYS A 531 -24.72 -5.33 22.65
N SER A 532 -24.35 -5.61 21.40
CA SER A 532 -24.76 -4.77 20.26
C SER A 532 -26.19 -5.08 19.83
N TYR A 533 -26.95 -4.05 19.46
CA TYR A 533 -28.31 -4.20 18.99
C TYR A 533 -28.38 -5.07 17.72
N GLY A 534 -27.49 -4.84 16.76
CA GLY A 534 -27.42 -5.64 15.54
C GLY A 534 -27.13 -7.12 15.80
N GLY A 535 -26.25 -7.43 16.76
CA GLY A 535 -25.95 -8.82 17.13
C GLY A 535 -27.14 -9.54 17.75
N ILE A 536 -27.85 -8.88 18.67
CA ILE A 536 -29.08 -9.41 19.27
C ILE A 536 -30.15 -9.64 18.20
N PHE A 537 -30.37 -8.63 17.35
CA PHE A 537 -31.36 -8.67 16.28
C PHE A 537 -31.11 -9.83 15.31
N VAL A 538 -29.88 -9.98 14.82
CA VAL A 538 -29.54 -11.02 13.83
C VAL A 538 -29.66 -12.43 14.40
N ASN A 539 -29.29 -12.67 15.65
CA ASN A 539 -29.54 -13.99 16.27
C ASN A 539 -31.05 -14.29 16.35
N GLY A 540 -31.87 -13.29 16.71
CA GLY A 540 -33.31 -13.44 16.67
C GLY A 540 -33.84 -13.83 15.28
N LEU A 541 -33.29 -13.21 14.22
CA LEU A 541 -33.62 -13.59 12.85
C LEU A 541 -33.21 -15.04 12.54
N PHE A 542 -32.01 -15.46 12.94
CA PHE A 542 -31.52 -16.82 12.69
C PHE A 542 -32.38 -17.86 13.39
N LYS A 543 -32.75 -17.59 14.64
CA LYS A 543 -33.66 -18.46 15.39
C LYS A 543 -35.02 -18.57 14.73
N MET A 544 -35.53 -17.46 14.21
CA MET A 544 -36.78 -17.41 13.45
C MET A 544 -36.70 -18.20 12.14
N ILE A 545 -35.60 -18.07 11.38
CA ILE A 545 -35.39 -18.85 10.14
C ILE A 545 -35.29 -20.34 10.45
N ASP A 546 -34.51 -20.73 11.45
CA ASP A 546 -34.39 -22.13 11.88
C ASP A 546 -35.75 -22.70 12.32
N GLY A 547 -36.52 -21.92 13.08
CA GLY A 547 -37.82 -22.32 13.61
C GLY A 547 -38.91 -22.41 12.54
N TYR A 548 -39.00 -21.44 11.63
CA TYR A 548 -40.14 -21.29 10.72
C TYR A 548 -39.80 -21.45 9.22
N GLY A 549 -38.54 -21.70 8.89
CA GLY A 549 -38.09 -21.96 7.53
C GLY A 549 -38.39 -20.79 6.60
N THR A 550 -39.11 -21.05 5.50
CA THR A 550 -39.41 -20.04 4.47
C THR A 550 -40.16 -18.82 5.01
N ASP A 551 -41.10 -18.99 5.94
CA ASP A 551 -41.79 -17.83 6.52
C ASP A 551 -40.81 -16.99 7.35
N GLY A 552 -40.00 -17.64 8.18
CA GLY A 552 -38.93 -16.99 8.93
C GLY A 552 -37.95 -16.23 8.03
N ALA A 553 -37.54 -16.80 6.89
CA ALA A 553 -36.70 -16.13 5.90
C ALA A 553 -37.37 -14.89 5.30
N ASN A 554 -38.65 -14.97 4.93
CA ASN A 554 -39.40 -13.82 4.42
C ASN A 554 -39.51 -12.68 5.45
N MET A 555 -39.69 -13.04 6.73
CA MET A 555 -39.73 -12.07 7.83
C MET A 555 -38.35 -11.48 8.11
N ALA A 556 -37.29 -12.30 8.05
CA ALA A 556 -35.92 -11.84 8.21
C ALA A 556 -35.51 -10.86 7.11
N ASP A 557 -35.90 -11.10 5.86
CA ASP A 557 -35.63 -10.19 4.75
C ASP A 557 -36.20 -8.80 5.01
N THR A 558 -37.42 -8.72 5.53
CA THR A 558 -38.21 -7.49 5.53
C THR A 558 -38.22 -6.76 6.87
N TRP A 559 -37.64 -7.34 7.92
CA TRP A 559 -37.48 -6.70 9.21
C TRP A 559 -36.19 -5.87 9.26
N THR A 560 -36.34 -4.55 9.20
CA THR A 560 -35.22 -3.62 9.05
C THR A 560 -34.88 -2.92 10.37
N VAL A 561 -33.58 -2.73 10.63
CA VAL A 561 -33.10 -1.90 11.74
C VAL A 561 -33.02 -0.43 11.31
N PHE A 562 -33.80 0.42 11.96
CA PHE A 562 -33.72 1.88 11.86
C PHE A 562 -32.90 2.39 13.05
N GLY A 563 -31.74 2.95 12.76
CA GLY A 563 -30.73 3.32 13.74
C GLY A 563 -29.37 2.69 13.42
N ASP A 564 -28.46 2.81 14.38
CA ASP A 564 -27.10 2.32 14.26
C ASP A 564 -27.02 0.83 14.65
N PRO A 565 -26.65 -0.07 13.72
CA PRO A 565 -26.58 -1.50 14.01
C PRO A 565 -25.43 -1.87 14.97
N SER A 566 -24.44 -0.98 15.12
CA SER A 566 -23.31 -1.15 16.04
C SER A 566 -23.62 -0.69 17.47
N LEU A 567 -24.79 -0.08 17.69
CA LEU A 567 -25.18 0.49 18.98
C LEU A 567 -25.03 -0.54 20.11
N LEU A 568 -24.26 -0.18 21.13
CA LEU A 568 -24.16 -0.97 22.35
C LEU A 568 -25.39 -0.71 23.23
N THR A 569 -26.25 -1.72 23.38
CA THR A 569 -27.42 -1.63 24.24
C THR A 569 -27.01 -1.46 25.70
N ARG A 570 -27.74 -0.61 26.44
CA ARG A 570 -27.57 -0.43 27.88
C ARG A 570 -28.72 -1.10 28.62
N THR A 571 -28.36 -1.98 29.56
CA THR A 571 -29.28 -2.87 30.28
C THR A 571 -28.89 -2.96 31.76
N PRO A 572 -29.71 -3.54 32.66
CA PRO A 572 -29.35 -3.74 34.07
C PRO A 572 -28.01 -4.45 34.29
N GLY A 573 -27.63 -5.42 33.45
CA GLY A 573 -26.34 -6.09 33.51
C GLY A 573 -25.21 -5.41 32.72
N HIS A 574 -25.52 -4.31 32.01
CA HIS A 574 -24.56 -3.54 31.22
C HIS A 574 -24.95 -2.04 31.19
N LEU A 575 -24.63 -1.32 32.27
CA LEU A 575 -25.09 0.07 32.48
C LEU A 575 -24.29 1.12 31.69
N ASN A 576 -23.02 0.83 31.39
CA ASN A 576 -22.11 1.76 30.73
C ASN A 576 -22.28 1.71 29.21
N GLY A 577 -21.93 2.81 28.56
CA GLY A 577 -21.82 2.84 27.10
C GLY A 577 -20.49 2.24 26.67
N PRO A 578 -20.20 2.22 25.37
CA PRO A 578 -18.86 1.89 24.93
C PRO A 578 -17.95 2.98 25.49
N ASN A 579 -16.94 2.57 26.24
CA ASN A 579 -15.91 3.52 26.65
C ASN A 579 -15.22 3.99 25.37
N ALA A 580 -15.01 5.30 25.24
CA ALA A 580 -13.86 5.76 24.49
C ALA A 580 -12.68 5.09 25.18
N ASN A 581 -12.22 4.00 24.60
CA ASN A 581 -10.94 3.47 24.98
C ASN A 581 -10.02 4.68 24.78
N THR A 582 -9.44 5.20 25.87
CA THR A 582 -8.19 5.92 25.77
C THR A 582 -7.21 4.87 25.29
N ASP A 583 -7.32 4.54 24.01
CA ASP A 583 -6.35 3.76 23.31
C ASP A 583 -5.12 4.63 23.37
N THR A 584 -4.23 4.28 24.30
CA THR A 584 -2.93 4.90 24.48
C THR A 584 -1.84 4.04 23.84
N GLN A 585 -2.22 2.88 23.31
CA GLN A 585 -1.28 1.96 22.71
C GLN A 585 -1.19 2.32 21.23
N ALA A 586 0.03 2.65 20.79
CA ALA A 586 0.25 2.94 19.39
C ALA A 586 0.29 1.65 18.57
N PRO A 587 -0.12 1.69 17.29
CA PRO A 587 0.01 0.54 16.41
C PRO A 587 1.44 0.03 16.33
N THR A 588 1.60 -1.24 15.96
CA THR A 588 2.92 -1.76 15.61
C THR A 588 3.48 -0.98 14.42
N ALA A 589 4.80 -0.83 14.35
CA ALA A 589 5.43 -0.23 13.17
C ALA A 589 5.08 -1.03 11.91
N PRO A 590 4.77 -0.38 10.78
CA PRO A 590 4.60 -1.09 9.51
C PRO A 590 5.91 -1.81 9.17
N ALA A 591 5.83 -3.11 8.85
CA ALA A 591 7.02 -3.91 8.56
C ALA A 591 7.25 -4.06 7.05
N ASN A 592 8.47 -4.42 6.64
CA ASN A 592 8.81 -4.75 5.26
C ASN A 592 8.43 -3.65 4.24
N LEU A 593 8.63 -2.37 4.58
CA LEU A 593 8.48 -1.31 3.58
C LEU A 593 9.50 -1.56 2.46
N ALA A 594 9.00 -1.64 1.24
CA ALA A 594 9.81 -1.83 0.04
C ALA A 594 9.30 -0.93 -1.09
N ALA A 595 10.19 -0.56 -2.00
CA ALA A 595 9.83 0.07 -3.26
C ALA A 595 9.95 -0.92 -4.42
N SER A 596 9.04 -0.78 -5.36
CA SER A 596 8.98 -1.52 -6.62
C SER A 596 8.56 -0.57 -7.75
N ASN A 597 8.54 -1.06 -8.99
CA ASN A 597 8.16 -0.27 -10.17
C ASN A 597 8.90 1.08 -10.24
N ILE A 598 10.19 1.09 -9.88
CA ILE A 598 11.00 2.31 -9.85
C ILE A 598 11.19 2.78 -11.28
N ALA A 599 10.64 3.95 -11.60
CA ALA A 599 10.76 4.61 -12.89
C ALA A 599 11.51 5.94 -12.75
N GLN A 600 11.56 6.73 -13.82
CA GLN A 600 12.23 8.03 -13.84
C GLN A 600 11.54 9.05 -12.92
N THR A 601 10.20 9.02 -12.84
CA THR A 601 9.41 10.03 -12.09
C THR A 601 8.37 9.41 -11.15
N THR A 602 8.35 8.08 -11.03
CA THR A 602 7.39 7.34 -10.19
C THR A 602 8.03 6.13 -9.53
N LEU A 603 7.42 5.64 -8.44
CA LEU A 603 7.72 4.35 -7.82
C LEU A 603 6.52 3.89 -6.98
N THR A 604 6.41 2.59 -6.70
CA THR A 604 5.37 2.03 -5.85
C THR A 604 5.95 1.58 -4.51
N LEU A 605 5.43 2.12 -3.40
CA LEU A 605 5.71 1.68 -2.04
C LEU A 605 4.72 0.57 -1.64
N ALA A 606 5.21 -0.44 -0.93
CA ALA A 606 4.39 -1.48 -0.31
C ALA A 606 4.96 -1.87 1.06
N TRP A 607 4.11 -2.17 2.03
CA TRP A 607 4.50 -2.60 3.38
C TRP A 607 3.53 -3.66 3.92
N THR A 608 3.93 -4.31 5.00
CA THR A 608 3.08 -5.22 5.77
C THR A 608 2.18 -4.41 6.69
N ALA A 609 0.90 -4.81 6.77
CA ALA A 609 -0.06 -4.15 7.65
C ALA A 609 0.41 -4.18 9.11
N SER A 610 0.27 -3.05 9.78
CA SER A 610 0.42 -2.94 11.22
C SER A 610 -0.78 -3.55 11.94
N THR A 611 -0.54 -4.10 13.12
CA THR A 611 -1.57 -4.52 14.06
C THR A 611 -1.66 -3.53 15.20
N ASP A 612 -2.81 -3.45 15.82
CA ASP A 612 -3.02 -2.61 16.98
C ASP A 612 -4.07 -3.27 17.87
N ASN A 613 -4.06 -3.00 19.16
CA ASN A 613 -5.08 -3.50 20.08
C ASN A 613 -6.46 -3.01 19.66
N ILE A 614 -6.56 -1.83 19.02
CA ILE A 614 -7.80 -1.19 18.59
C ILE A 614 -7.98 -1.23 17.08
N GLY A 615 -6.97 -0.81 16.36
CA GLY A 615 -6.94 -0.99 14.92
C GLY A 615 -6.34 0.20 14.20
N VAL A 616 -5.70 -0.12 13.09
CA VAL A 616 -4.98 0.86 12.29
C VAL A 616 -5.94 1.51 11.30
N THR A 617 -6.14 2.82 11.42
CA THR A 617 -7.01 3.60 10.53
C THR A 617 -6.28 4.20 9.33
N GLY A 618 -4.95 4.22 9.35
CA GLY A 618 -4.18 4.62 8.18
C GLY A 618 -2.66 4.59 8.37
N TYR A 619 -1.97 5.03 7.34
CA TYR A 619 -0.52 5.02 7.22
C TYR A 619 -0.06 6.39 6.70
N ASN A 620 0.69 7.10 7.53
CA ASN A 620 1.38 8.33 7.19
C ASN A 620 2.67 7.99 6.45
N ILE A 621 2.76 8.38 5.18
CA ILE A 621 3.92 8.16 4.32
C ILE A 621 4.76 9.42 4.34
N TYR A 622 6.03 9.28 4.67
CA TYR A 622 6.98 10.39 4.71
C TYR A 622 7.95 10.27 3.54
N LYS A 623 8.20 11.40 2.87
CA LYS A 623 9.20 11.54 1.80
C LYS A 623 10.25 12.55 2.27
N ASN A 624 11.50 12.12 2.40
CA ASN A 624 12.61 12.96 2.88
C ASN A 624 12.29 13.62 4.24
N GLY A 625 11.68 12.85 5.16
CA GLY A 625 11.31 13.34 6.50
C GLY A 625 10.01 14.15 6.57
N THR A 626 9.48 14.63 5.43
CA THR A 626 8.23 15.40 5.39
C THR A 626 7.04 14.48 5.12
N LEU A 627 5.93 14.68 5.84
CA LEU A 627 4.69 13.95 5.56
C LEU A 627 4.25 14.23 4.11
N LEU A 628 4.28 13.19 3.28
CA LEU A 628 3.84 13.26 1.90
C LEU A 628 2.32 13.13 1.82
N THR A 629 1.75 12.11 2.46
CA THR A 629 0.31 11.84 2.48
C THR A 629 -0.07 10.80 3.54
N THR A 630 -1.37 10.58 3.73
CA THR A 630 -1.93 9.50 4.55
C THR A 630 -2.82 8.61 3.69
N VAL A 631 -2.65 7.29 3.78
CA VAL A 631 -3.47 6.29 3.04
C VAL A 631 -4.05 5.25 3.99
N THR A 632 -5.09 4.54 3.56
CA THR A 632 -5.70 3.44 4.34
C THR A 632 -5.22 2.05 3.91
N GLY A 633 -4.70 1.92 2.68
CA GLY A 633 -4.11 0.68 2.16
C GLY A 633 -2.64 0.51 2.55
N THR A 634 -2.06 -0.66 2.22
CA THR A 634 -0.65 -0.99 2.49
C THR A 634 0.27 -0.79 1.28
N THR A 635 -0.19 -0.03 0.29
CA THR A 635 0.54 0.30 -0.94
C THR A 635 0.28 1.73 -1.36
N TYR A 636 1.26 2.40 -1.96
CA TYR A 636 1.09 3.75 -2.48
C TYR A 636 1.99 4.02 -3.70
N ASN A 637 1.40 4.54 -4.78
CA ASN A 637 2.15 4.94 -5.97
C ASN A 637 2.58 6.40 -5.86
N VAL A 638 3.88 6.64 -5.72
CA VAL A 638 4.48 7.97 -5.61
C VAL A 638 4.72 8.51 -7.01
N THR A 639 4.22 9.71 -7.29
CA THR A 639 4.39 10.41 -8.58
C THR A 639 5.08 11.76 -8.40
N GLY A 640 5.51 12.38 -9.51
CA GLY A 640 6.13 13.70 -9.49
C GLY A 640 7.54 13.72 -8.89
N LEU A 641 8.27 12.61 -9.03
CA LEU A 641 9.68 12.51 -8.65
C LEU A 641 10.59 13.00 -9.80
N THR A 642 11.80 13.44 -9.46
CA THR A 642 12.84 13.83 -10.40
C THR A 642 13.68 12.61 -10.75
N ALA A 643 14.09 12.45 -12.02
CA ALA A 643 14.95 11.36 -12.46
C ALA A 643 16.34 11.40 -11.79
N ASN A 644 16.97 10.24 -11.66
CA ASN A 644 18.28 10.06 -11.01
C ASN A 644 18.40 10.73 -9.62
N THR A 645 17.31 10.79 -8.87
CA THR A 645 17.25 11.48 -7.57
C THR A 645 16.93 10.47 -6.49
N SER A 646 17.74 10.46 -5.43
CA SER A 646 17.49 9.61 -4.26
C SER A 646 16.43 10.23 -3.36
N TYR A 647 15.42 9.43 -3.02
CA TYR A 647 14.38 9.77 -2.06
C TYR A 647 14.40 8.77 -0.92
N SER A 648 14.21 9.25 0.31
CA SER A 648 13.95 8.39 1.46
C SER A 648 12.46 8.31 1.72
N PHE A 649 11.96 7.10 2.02
CA PHE A 649 10.59 6.87 2.44
C PHE A 649 10.54 6.04 3.72
N TYR A 650 9.66 6.43 4.63
CA TYR A 650 9.21 5.58 5.72
C TYR A 650 7.72 5.78 5.95
N VAL A 651 7.09 4.82 6.61
CA VAL A 651 5.66 4.80 6.87
C VAL A 651 5.42 4.66 8.36
N LYS A 652 4.49 5.43 8.92
CA LYS A 652 3.99 5.26 10.29
C LYS A 652 2.51 4.89 10.23
N ALA A 653 2.11 3.85 10.94
CA ALA A 653 0.70 3.54 11.15
C ALA A 653 0.09 4.55 12.13
N LYS A 654 -1.20 4.81 11.97
CA LYS A 654 -2.01 5.57 12.92
C LYS A 654 -3.28 4.80 13.23
N ASP A 655 -3.72 4.86 14.47
CA ASP A 655 -5.04 4.35 14.86
C ASP A 655 -6.09 5.47 14.83
N ALA A 656 -7.29 5.14 15.33
CA ALA A 656 -8.42 6.04 15.44
C ALA A 656 -8.30 7.06 16.58
N ALA A 657 -7.59 6.71 17.65
CA ALA A 657 -7.35 7.59 18.79
C ALA A 657 -6.25 8.63 18.51
N GLY A 658 -5.53 8.47 17.40
CA GLY A 658 -4.48 9.37 16.94
C GLY A 658 -3.09 8.96 17.43
N ASN A 659 -2.93 7.77 18.03
CA ASN A 659 -1.59 7.29 18.33
C ASN A 659 -0.88 6.92 17.03
N ILE A 660 0.41 7.24 16.98
CA ILE A 660 1.25 7.03 15.82
C ILE A 660 2.29 5.98 16.18
N SER A 661 2.39 4.94 15.37
CA SER A 661 3.40 3.89 15.54
C SER A 661 4.83 4.45 15.43
N ALA A 662 5.80 3.65 15.86
CA ALA A 662 7.16 3.80 15.37
C ALA A 662 7.18 3.73 13.82
N ALA A 663 8.19 4.36 13.21
CA ALA A 663 8.37 4.28 11.76
C ALA A 663 8.70 2.86 11.33
N SER A 664 8.27 2.50 10.11
CA SER A 664 8.80 1.34 9.39
C SER A 664 10.33 1.47 9.20
N ASN A 665 10.94 0.45 8.58
CA ASN A 665 12.25 0.64 7.98
C ASN A 665 12.19 1.82 6.97
N THR A 666 13.22 2.67 6.98
CA THR A 666 13.39 3.68 5.93
C THR A 666 14.00 3.01 4.71
N ILE A 667 13.40 3.20 3.55
CA ILE A 667 14.01 2.81 2.28
C ILE A 667 14.59 4.04 1.60
N ASN A 668 15.76 3.89 1.00
CA ASN A 668 16.35 4.88 0.11
C ASN A 668 16.25 4.36 -1.31
N VAL A 669 15.58 5.11 -2.17
CA VAL A 669 15.28 4.70 -3.54
C VAL A 669 15.69 5.80 -4.49
N THR A 670 16.58 5.45 -5.42
CA THR A 670 16.95 6.35 -6.52
C THR A 670 16.06 6.05 -7.72
N THR A 671 15.30 7.05 -8.17
CA THR A 671 14.56 6.97 -9.43
C THR A 671 15.53 6.67 -10.58
N LEU A 672 15.03 5.98 -11.62
CA LEU A 672 15.87 5.62 -12.75
C LEU A 672 16.45 6.87 -13.42
N VAL A 673 17.63 6.70 -14.01
CA VAL A 673 18.21 7.71 -14.90
C VAL A 673 17.24 7.97 -16.05
N SER A 674 17.14 9.24 -16.45
CA SER A 674 16.48 9.60 -17.70
C SER A 674 17.24 8.91 -18.83
N THR A 675 16.63 7.89 -19.45
CA THR A 675 17.14 7.32 -20.69
C THR A 675 16.68 8.22 -21.81
N ASP A 676 17.63 8.88 -22.46
CA ASP A 676 17.32 9.64 -23.66
C ASP A 676 16.93 8.66 -24.78
N THR A 677 15.71 8.79 -25.28
CA THR A 677 15.20 8.01 -26.41
C THR A 677 14.99 8.88 -27.64
N GLN A 678 15.25 10.18 -27.54
CA GLN A 678 15.09 11.10 -28.64
C GLN A 678 16.41 11.15 -29.41
N ALA A 679 16.36 10.89 -30.72
CA ALA A 679 17.54 10.99 -31.55
C ALA A 679 17.88 12.47 -31.82
N PRO A 680 19.18 12.81 -31.97
CA PRO A 680 19.58 14.14 -32.39
C PRO A 680 18.94 14.57 -33.71
N THR A 681 18.88 15.87 -33.98
CA THR A 681 18.48 16.36 -35.30
C THR A 681 19.49 15.97 -36.39
N ALA A 682 19.06 15.83 -37.65
CA ALA A 682 19.97 15.54 -38.75
C ALA A 682 20.96 16.71 -38.95
N PRO A 683 22.27 16.45 -39.13
CA PRO A 683 23.22 17.50 -39.45
C PRO A 683 22.83 18.23 -40.74
N THR A 684 22.99 19.55 -40.76
CA THR A 684 22.64 20.40 -41.91
C THR A 684 23.86 21.13 -42.47
N ASN A 685 23.73 21.71 -43.68
CA ASN A 685 24.79 22.48 -44.34
C ASN A 685 26.11 21.71 -44.50
N LEU A 686 26.05 20.42 -44.85
CA LEU A 686 27.24 19.63 -45.17
C LEU A 686 27.96 20.23 -46.38
N ALA A 687 29.21 20.63 -46.19
CA ALA A 687 30.08 21.25 -47.19
C ALA A 687 31.46 20.58 -47.22
N ALA A 688 32.15 20.68 -48.37
CA ALA A 688 33.51 20.21 -48.56
C ALA A 688 34.46 21.38 -48.81
N SER A 689 35.66 21.30 -48.25
CA SER A 689 36.76 22.24 -48.43
C SER A 689 38.08 21.47 -48.49
N SER A 690 39.19 22.17 -48.76
CA SER A 690 40.54 21.57 -48.83
C SER A 690 40.58 20.32 -49.73
N ILE A 691 39.89 20.39 -50.87
CA ILE A 691 39.74 19.26 -51.80
C ILE A 691 41.10 19.01 -52.46
N ALA A 692 41.75 17.93 -52.09
CA ALA A 692 43.03 17.49 -52.62
C ALA A 692 42.86 16.25 -53.51
N GLN A 693 43.97 15.71 -54.01
CA GLN A 693 43.96 14.50 -54.85
C GLN A 693 43.43 13.28 -54.08
N THR A 694 43.81 13.16 -52.81
CA THR A 694 43.50 11.97 -51.99
C THR A 694 42.81 12.29 -50.67
N THR A 695 42.49 13.56 -50.43
CA THR A 695 41.84 14.02 -49.18
C THR A 695 40.84 15.13 -49.45
N LEU A 696 39.90 15.35 -48.53
CA LEU A 696 39.08 16.55 -48.45
C LEU A 696 38.56 16.72 -47.03
N THR A 697 38.27 17.95 -46.62
CA THR A 697 37.66 18.24 -45.32
C THR A 697 36.17 18.45 -45.48
N LEU A 698 35.36 17.72 -44.71
CA LEU A 698 33.92 17.93 -44.58
C LEU A 698 33.63 18.78 -43.35
N SER A 699 32.65 19.67 -43.44
CA SER A 699 32.14 20.47 -42.32
C SER A 699 30.61 20.58 -42.39
N TRP A 700 29.94 20.68 -41.25
CA TRP A 700 28.47 20.81 -41.17
C TRP A 700 28.06 21.71 -40.00
N THR A 701 26.78 22.08 -39.95
CA THR A 701 26.18 22.73 -38.78
C THR A 701 25.85 21.70 -37.71
N ALA A 702 26.14 22.04 -36.45
CA ALA A 702 25.90 21.16 -35.31
C ALA A 702 24.43 20.74 -35.20
N SER A 703 24.21 19.46 -34.91
CA SER A 703 22.90 18.94 -34.51
C SER A 703 22.55 19.37 -33.09
N THR A 704 21.26 19.40 -32.80
CA THR A 704 20.70 19.65 -31.46
C THR A 704 20.01 18.41 -30.93
N ASP A 705 20.03 18.27 -29.61
CA ASP A 705 19.48 17.14 -28.89
C ASP A 705 19.08 17.58 -27.47
N ASN A 706 18.16 16.87 -26.81
CA ASN A 706 17.67 17.18 -25.47
C ASN A 706 18.66 16.83 -24.35
N VAL A 707 19.59 15.89 -24.55
CA VAL A 707 20.66 15.55 -23.58
C VAL A 707 22.05 15.84 -24.14
N GLY A 708 22.16 16.04 -25.46
CA GLY A 708 23.32 16.61 -26.12
C GLY A 708 24.01 15.65 -27.08
N VAL A 709 24.59 16.22 -28.14
CA VAL A 709 25.26 15.46 -29.21
C VAL A 709 26.70 15.15 -28.80
N THR A 710 27.09 13.88 -28.81
CA THR A 710 28.43 13.41 -28.43
C THR A 710 29.35 13.18 -29.62
N GLY A 711 28.80 13.10 -30.83
CA GLY A 711 29.59 13.08 -32.05
C GLY A 711 28.80 12.88 -33.32
N TYR A 712 29.55 12.67 -34.40
CA TYR A 712 29.06 12.53 -35.76
C TYR A 712 29.78 11.39 -36.47
N ASP A 713 29.03 10.64 -37.27
CA ASP A 713 29.50 9.57 -38.13
C ASP A 713 29.34 9.99 -39.59
N VAL A 714 30.42 9.93 -40.35
CA VAL A 714 30.47 10.34 -41.76
C VAL A 714 30.50 9.10 -42.65
N TYR A 715 29.58 9.05 -43.61
CA TYR A 715 29.41 7.94 -44.53
C TYR A 715 29.72 8.36 -45.97
N ARG A 716 30.42 7.49 -46.71
CA ARG A 716 30.65 7.57 -48.15
C ARG A 716 29.64 6.66 -48.87
N GLY A 717 29.03 7.15 -49.95
CA GLY A 717 28.01 6.44 -50.71
C GLY A 717 26.76 6.09 -49.88
N GLY A 718 26.49 6.86 -48.81
CA GLY A 718 25.37 6.69 -47.89
C GLY A 718 25.43 5.49 -46.93
N THR A 719 26.40 4.58 -47.09
CA THR A 719 26.43 3.29 -46.36
C THR A 719 27.78 2.96 -45.76
N THR A 720 28.90 3.39 -46.36
CA THR A 720 30.24 3.05 -45.88
C THR A 720 30.71 4.09 -44.86
N LEU A 721 30.85 3.73 -43.58
CA LEU A 721 31.41 4.62 -42.57
C LEU A 721 32.88 4.91 -42.89
N VAL A 722 33.22 6.18 -43.08
CA VAL A 722 34.59 6.63 -43.40
C VAL A 722 35.29 7.33 -42.24
N GLY A 723 34.55 7.66 -41.18
CA GLY A 723 35.13 8.14 -39.94
C GLY A 723 34.08 8.71 -38.99
N SER A 724 34.52 8.98 -37.77
CA SER A 724 33.71 9.56 -36.70
C SER A 724 34.47 10.70 -36.04
N THR A 725 33.77 11.73 -35.58
CA THR A 725 34.35 12.90 -34.92
C THR A 725 33.41 13.43 -33.84
N ALA A 726 33.95 14.07 -32.79
CA ALA A 726 33.17 14.80 -31.80
C ALA A 726 32.88 16.26 -32.23
N THR A 727 33.60 16.75 -33.23
CA THR A 727 33.46 18.12 -33.75
C THR A 727 32.59 18.14 -35.01
N THR A 728 32.28 19.32 -35.53
CA THR A 728 31.48 19.49 -36.74
C THR A 728 32.30 19.48 -38.03
N SER A 729 33.47 18.82 -38.02
CA SER A 729 34.31 18.63 -39.20
C SER A 729 35.10 17.32 -39.16
N LEU A 730 35.37 16.76 -40.35
CA LEU A 730 36.19 15.56 -40.52
C LEU A 730 37.01 15.65 -41.81
N ASN A 731 38.32 15.42 -41.71
CA ASN A 731 39.18 15.21 -42.88
C ASN A 731 39.06 13.76 -43.37
N VAL A 732 38.56 13.58 -44.59
CA VAL A 732 38.41 12.28 -45.24
C VAL A 732 39.63 12.03 -46.11
N THR A 733 40.35 10.94 -45.86
CA THR A 733 41.56 10.55 -46.58
C THR A 733 41.35 9.28 -47.41
N GLY A 734 42.40 8.84 -48.13
CA GLY A 734 42.35 7.61 -48.93
C GLY A 734 41.40 7.71 -50.13
N LEU A 735 41.23 8.91 -50.68
CA LEU A 735 40.50 9.15 -51.92
C LEU A 735 41.43 8.96 -53.12
N THR A 736 40.85 8.67 -54.27
CA THR A 736 41.52 8.64 -55.57
C THR A 736 41.40 10.01 -56.24
N ALA A 737 42.45 10.47 -56.92
CA ALA A 737 42.45 11.72 -57.69
C ALA A 737 41.38 11.70 -58.80
N ASN A 738 40.86 12.88 -59.16
CA ASN A 738 39.84 13.08 -60.20
C ASN A 738 38.62 12.13 -60.09
N THR A 739 38.19 11.82 -58.87
CA THR A 739 37.09 10.86 -58.60
C THR A 739 35.98 11.53 -57.81
N SER A 740 34.73 11.33 -58.23
CA SER A 740 33.56 11.87 -57.56
C SER A 740 33.11 10.96 -56.39
N TYR A 741 32.88 11.56 -55.22
CA TYR A 741 32.42 10.91 -54.01
C TYR A 741 31.15 11.56 -53.49
N SER A 742 30.28 10.77 -52.86
CA SER A 742 29.09 11.25 -52.16
C SER A 742 29.23 11.03 -50.66
N PHE A 743 28.96 12.05 -49.84
CA PHE A 743 29.06 11.98 -48.38
C PHE A 743 27.77 12.38 -47.67
N THR A 744 27.48 11.70 -46.56
CA THR A 744 26.38 12.04 -45.62
C THR A 744 26.87 11.95 -44.18
N VAL A 745 26.29 12.72 -43.27
CA VAL A 745 26.65 12.72 -41.85
C VAL A 745 25.44 12.40 -40.98
N LYS A 746 25.63 11.59 -39.94
CA LYS A 746 24.64 11.32 -38.88
C LYS A 746 25.21 11.78 -37.54
N ALA A 747 24.37 12.34 -36.68
CA ALA A 747 24.72 12.71 -35.32
C ALA A 747 24.36 11.58 -34.34
N LYS A 748 25.11 11.48 -33.24
CA LYS A 748 24.85 10.55 -32.14
C LYS A 748 24.96 11.24 -30.79
N ASP A 749 24.13 10.82 -29.85
CA ASP A 749 24.14 11.29 -28.46
C ASP A 749 24.86 10.28 -27.54
N ALA A 750 24.84 10.54 -26.23
CA ALA A 750 25.46 9.67 -25.23
C ALA A 750 24.67 8.37 -24.97
N ALA A 751 23.38 8.35 -25.32
CA ALA A 751 22.48 7.21 -25.13
C ALA A 751 22.52 6.23 -26.32
N GLY A 752 23.16 6.60 -27.42
CA GLY A 752 23.33 5.80 -28.62
C GLY A 752 22.22 6.01 -29.66
N ASN A 753 21.37 7.03 -29.53
CA ASN A 753 20.39 7.35 -30.55
C ASN A 753 21.09 8.00 -31.76
N ILE A 754 20.69 7.61 -32.97
CA ILE A 754 21.31 8.06 -34.22
C ILE A 754 20.30 8.88 -35.02
N SER A 755 20.70 10.06 -35.49
CA SER A 755 19.84 10.91 -36.32
C SER A 755 19.66 10.37 -37.74
N SER A 756 18.65 10.91 -38.45
CA SER A 756 18.57 10.79 -39.90
C SER A 756 19.82 11.37 -40.57
N ALA A 757 20.22 10.82 -41.71
CA ALA A 757 21.37 11.33 -42.47
C ALA A 757 21.13 12.75 -42.98
N SER A 758 22.18 13.56 -43.05
CA SER A 758 22.19 14.82 -43.78
C SER A 758 21.83 14.61 -45.26
N VAL A 759 21.48 15.70 -45.95
CA VAL A 759 21.45 15.69 -47.42
C VAL A 759 22.85 15.30 -47.93
N ALA A 760 22.89 14.46 -48.98
CA ALA A 760 24.13 13.96 -49.55
C ALA A 760 24.89 15.07 -50.30
N LEU A 761 26.19 15.19 -50.04
CA LEU A 761 27.11 16.11 -50.72
C LEU A 761 27.95 15.34 -51.73
N ASN A 762 27.93 15.77 -53.00
CA ASN A 762 28.80 15.22 -54.04
C ASN A 762 30.01 16.12 -54.26
N VAL A 763 31.22 15.56 -54.28
CA VAL A 763 32.49 16.28 -54.41
C VAL A 763 33.49 15.46 -55.23
N THR A 764 34.25 16.12 -56.10
CA THR A 764 35.27 15.48 -56.95
C THR A 764 36.66 15.94 -56.54
N THR A 765 37.59 15.01 -56.30
CA THR A 765 38.99 15.28 -55.95
C THR A 765 39.79 15.88 -57.12
N ILE A 766 40.83 16.67 -56.82
CA ILE A 766 41.64 17.38 -57.83
C ILE A 766 42.68 16.47 -58.53
N ASN A 767 43.27 16.95 -59.63
CA ASN A 767 44.30 16.27 -60.44
C ASN A 767 45.72 16.77 -60.07
N GLY A 768 46.75 15.94 -60.19
CA GLY A 768 48.05 16.13 -59.53
C GLY A 768 49.27 16.47 -60.39
N ALA A 769 49.20 17.48 -61.24
CA ALA A 769 50.37 17.97 -61.96
C ALA A 769 50.27 19.48 -62.25
N TYR A 770 51.37 20.23 -62.04
CA TYR A 770 51.48 21.61 -62.50
C TYR A 770 51.31 21.67 -64.02
N CYS A 771 50.54 22.64 -64.48
CA CYS A 771 50.38 22.93 -65.89
C CYS A 771 51.70 23.29 -66.58
N THR A 772 51.84 22.93 -67.86
CA THR A 772 52.98 23.31 -68.71
C THR A 772 53.05 24.83 -68.88
N SER A 773 54.24 25.42 -68.73
CA SER A 773 54.51 26.83 -69.04
C SER A 773 55.94 27.02 -69.57
N GLN A 774 56.12 27.66 -70.73
CA GLN A 774 57.44 27.91 -71.36
C GLN A 774 57.38 28.97 -72.47
N GLY A 775 58.51 29.62 -72.75
CA GLY A 775 58.72 30.35 -74.02
C GLY A 775 59.11 29.41 -75.17
N ASN A 776 58.98 29.85 -76.42
CA ASN A 776 59.41 29.06 -77.59
C ASN A 776 60.74 29.54 -78.18
N THR A 777 61.07 30.82 -78.04
CA THR A 777 62.38 31.38 -78.41
C THR A 777 62.94 32.29 -77.31
N ILE A 778 64.26 32.22 -77.16
CA ILE A 778 65.07 33.03 -76.24
C ILE A 778 66.21 33.77 -76.98
N THR A 779 66.10 33.86 -78.30
CA THR A 779 67.12 34.47 -79.18
C THR A 779 67.30 35.95 -78.93
N ASP A 780 66.25 36.62 -78.46
CA ASP A 780 66.16 38.07 -78.36
C ASP A 780 66.10 38.54 -76.90
N GLU A 781 65.46 37.77 -76.02
CA GLU A 781 65.30 38.07 -74.59
C GLU A 781 65.34 36.82 -73.70
N TRP A 782 65.78 37.00 -72.44
CA TRP A 782 65.72 35.97 -71.40
C TRP A 782 65.70 36.57 -69.98
N ILE A 783 65.48 35.76 -68.95
CA ILE A 783 65.58 36.17 -67.55
C ILE A 783 67.05 36.15 -67.14
N ALA A 784 67.67 37.32 -67.03
CA ALA A 784 69.09 37.41 -66.70
C ALA A 784 69.35 37.24 -65.19
N SER A 785 68.46 37.75 -64.33
CA SER A 785 68.57 37.58 -62.89
C SER A 785 67.26 37.74 -62.14
N VAL A 786 67.08 36.89 -61.13
CA VAL A 786 66.00 36.94 -60.12
C VAL A 786 66.61 37.26 -58.76
N LYS A 787 66.14 38.32 -58.12
CA LYS A 787 66.47 38.66 -56.74
C LYS A 787 65.21 38.76 -55.90
N VAL A 788 65.13 37.99 -54.81
CA VAL A 788 64.00 38.01 -53.86
C VAL A 788 64.57 38.10 -52.43
N GLY A 789 64.30 39.21 -51.73
CA GLY A 789 64.93 39.51 -50.44
C GLY A 789 66.46 39.55 -50.56
N SER A 790 67.14 38.69 -49.80
CA SER A 790 68.60 38.49 -49.87
C SER A 790 69.03 37.46 -50.92
N PHE A 791 68.11 36.65 -51.45
CA PHE A 791 68.40 35.65 -52.47
C PHE A 791 68.66 36.32 -53.82
N THR A 792 69.69 35.89 -54.54
CA THR A 792 70.00 36.34 -55.91
C THR A 792 70.42 35.14 -56.75
N LYS A 793 69.79 34.97 -57.91
CA LYS A 793 70.14 33.99 -58.93
C LYS A 793 70.35 34.70 -60.27
N THR A 794 71.43 34.38 -60.96
CA THR A 794 71.66 34.76 -62.36
C THR A 794 71.49 33.53 -63.24
N SER A 795 70.88 33.72 -64.41
CA SER A 795 70.53 32.65 -65.36
C SER A 795 70.93 33.07 -66.78
N GLY A 796 71.13 32.06 -67.63
CA GLY A 796 71.33 32.25 -69.06
C GLY A 796 70.07 31.83 -69.81
N ALA A 797 70.00 32.19 -71.09
CA ALA A 797 68.82 32.03 -71.92
C ALA A 797 68.33 30.56 -72.03
N SER A 798 67.10 30.30 -71.59
CA SER A 798 66.39 29.01 -71.72
C SER A 798 64.89 29.22 -71.87
N ASN A 799 64.21 28.38 -72.66
CA ASN A 799 62.76 28.47 -72.83
C ASN A 799 61.99 28.20 -71.51
N TYR A 800 62.51 27.26 -70.71
CA TYR A 800 62.05 26.93 -69.36
C TYR A 800 63.25 26.47 -68.53
N SER A 801 63.33 26.93 -67.28
CA SER A 801 64.35 26.50 -66.34
C SER A 801 63.70 26.00 -65.05
N ASP A 802 63.93 24.71 -64.72
CA ASP A 802 63.52 24.14 -63.43
C ASP A 802 64.65 24.32 -62.40
N PHE A 803 64.49 25.30 -61.51
CA PHE A 803 65.37 25.54 -60.38
C PHE A 803 64.73 25.08 -59.05
N THR A 804 63.79 24.15 -59.06
CA THR A 804 63.12 23.68 -57.84
C THR A 804 64.03 22.91 -56.88
N SER A 805 65.25 22.54 -57.30
CA SER A 805 66.31 22.10 -56.38
C SER A 805 66.92 23.24 -55.55
N THR A 806 66.63 24.49 -55.90
CA THR A 806 67.10 25.70 -55.21
C THR A 806 65.96 26.26 -54.37
N THR A 807 66.22 26.49 -53.08
CA THR A 807 65.21 27.00 -52.15
C THR A 807 65.44 28.47 -51.84
N ILE A 808 64.40 29.29 -52.03
CA ILE A 808 64.35 30.68 -51.59
C ILE A 808 63.62 30.73 -50.25
N THR A 809 64.34 31.04 -49.18
CA THR A 809 63.73 31.26 -47.87
C THR A 809 63.15 32.67 -47.80
N MET A 810 61.84 32.77 -47.56
CA MET A 810 61.14 34.06 -47.46
C MET A 810 60.54 34.23 -46.07
N ALA A 811 60.62 35.45 -45.55
CA ALA A 811 59.94 35.80 -44.32
C ALA A 811 58.44 35.99 -44.58
N LEU A 812 57.59 35.73 -43.59
CA LEU A 812 56.18 36.12 -43.64
C LEU A 812 56.07 37.64 -43.78
N GLY A 813 55.11 38.12 -44.59
CA GLY A 813 54.98 39.53 -44.93
C GLY A 813 55.73 39.93 -46.20
N SER A 814 56.15 41.20 -46.28
CA SER A 814 56.70 41.79 -47.50
C SER A 814 58.17 41.41 -47.73
N ASN A 815 58.48 40.88 -48.91
CA ASN A 815 59.83 40.58 -49.40
C ASN A 815 60.09 41.40 -50.66
N SER A 816 61.25 42.05 -50.79
CA SER A 816 61.61 42.77 -52.02
C SER A 816 61.80 41.81 -53.18
N VAL A 817 61.41 42.20 -54.40
CA VAL A 817 61.69 41.45 -55.63
C VAL A 817 62.29 42.39 -56.68
N THR A 818 63.33 41.92 -57.38
CA THR A 818 63.92 42.57 -58.55
C THR A 818 64.15 41.52 -59.63
N LEU A 819 63.55 41.70 -60.81
CA LEU A 819 63.66 40.81 -61.97
C LEU A 819 64.33 41.57 -63.10
N THR A 820 65.40 41.00 -63.66
CA THR A 820 66.23 41.67 -64.68
C THR A 820 66.14 40.94 -66.02
N PRO A 821 65.65 41.58 -67.10
CA PRO A 821 65.72 41.01 -68.44
C PRO A 821 67.16 41.07 -68.98
N GLY A 822 67.53 40.08 -69.78
CA GLY A 822 68.68 40.12 -70.69
C GLY A 822 68.20 40.22 -72.13
N PHE A 823 68.93 40.96 -72.97
CA PHE A 823 68.63 41.11 -74.40
C PHE A 823 69.85 40.83 -75.26
N SER A 824 69.66 40.23 -76.43
CA SER A 824 70.76 39.92 -77.36
C SER A 824 71.20 41.14 -78.19
N SER A 825 70.30 42.10 -78.43
CA SER A 825 70.61 43.33 -79.18
C SER A 825 69.84 44.58 -78.71
N SER A 826 68.52 44.63 -78.90
CA SER A 826 67.66 45.77 -78.53
C SER A 826 66.85 45.45 -77.28
N ALA A 827 66.62 46.46 -76.44
CA ALA A 827 65.74 46.30 -75.28
C ALA A 827 64.27 46.35 -75.71
N TYR A 828 63.51 45.33 -75.32
CA TYR A 828 62.07 45.23 -75.55
C TYR A 828 61.31 45.36 -74.23
N THR A 829 60.03 45.75 -74.29
CA THR A 829 59.22 45.83 -73.08
C THR A 829 58.71 44.45 -72.73
N GLU A 830 59.25 43.88 -71.65
CA GLU A 830 58.90 42.57 -71.14
C GLU A 830 57.87 42.67 -70.02
N TYR A 831 56.89 41.76 -70.03
CA TYR A 831 55.90 41.64 -68.97
C TYR A 831 56.25 40.46 -68.06
N TRP A 832 56.09 40.67 -66.77
CA TRP A 832 56.51 39.76 -65.72
C TRP A 832 55.33 39.37 -64.85
N ALA A 833 55.31 38.11 -64.43
CA ALA A 833 54.43 37.66 -63.36
C ALA A 833 55.11 36.59 -62.50
N VAL A 834 54.80 36.59 -61.21
CA VAL A 834 55.31 35.64 -60.23
C VAL A 834 54.14 35.01 -59.49
N TRP A 835 54.08 33.68 -59.46
CA TRP A 835 53.10 32.92 -58.70
C TRP A 835 53.75 32.08 -57.62
N ILE A 836 53.10 31.94 -56.46
CA ILE A 836 53.49 31.02 -55.39
C ILE A 836 52.27 30.15 -55.05
N ASP A 837 52.44 28.83 -55.10
CA ASP A 837 51.40 27.84 -54.76
C ASP A 837 51.28 27.69 -53.24
N PHE A 838 50.65 28.66 -52.57
CA PHE A 838 50.63 28.70 -51.10
C PHE A 838 49.90 27.52 -50.45
N ASN A 839 48.97 26.88 -51.17
CA ASN A 839 48.19 25.76 -50.65
C ASN A 839 48.76 24.40 -51.07
N ASN A 840 49.86 24.39 -51.83
CA ASN A 840 50.58 23.21 -52.33
C ASN A 840 49.67 22.23 -53.09
N ASN A 841 48.66 22.75 -53.80
CA ASN A 841 47.70 21.93 -54.55
C ASN A 841 48.16 21.62 -55.98
N GLN A 842 49.37 22.07 -56.35
CA GLN A 842 49.97 21.93 -57.67
C GLN A 842 49.26 22.72 -58.77
N SER A 843 48.59 23.80 -58.39
CA SER A 843 47.99 24.80 -59.27
C SER A 843 48.54 26.19 -58.93
N PHE A 844 48.41 27.11 -59.89
CA PHE A 844 48.72 28.53 -59.72
C PHE A 844 47.51 29.41 -60.06
N THR A 845 46.32 28.81 -60.11
CA THR A 845 45.08 29.46 -60.55
C THR A 845 44.28 30.03 -59.39
N ASP A 846 44.68 29.80 -58.15
CA ASP A 846 43.89 30.20 -57.00
C ASP A 846 44.06 31.70 -56.71
N ALA A 847 43.00 32.27 -56.13
CA ALA A 847 42.99 33.68 -55.76
C ALA A 847 44.07 33.95 -54.70
N GLY A 848 44.99 34.87 -54.99
CA GLY A 848 46.09 35.25 -54.10
C GLY A 848 47.44 34.60 -54.40
N GLU A 849 47.51 33.69 -55.39
CA GLU A 849 48.76 33.03 -55.78
C GLU A 849 49.62 33.87 -56.72
N LEU A 850 49.03 34.79 -57.51
CA LEU A 850 49.78 35.80 -58.25
C LEU A 850 50.30 36.86 -57.26
N VAL A 851 51.59 36.78 -56.94
CA VAL A 851 52.20 37.60 -55.89
C VAL A 851 52.94 38.82 -56.42
N PHE A 852 53.27 38.86 -57.71
CA PHE A 852 53.87 40.02 -58.36
C PHE A 852 53.53 40.06 -59.85
N SER A 853 53.34 41.27 -60.40
CA SER A 853 53.25 41.50 -61.84
C SER A 853 53.84 42.87 -62.20
N GLY A 854 54.51 42.98 -63.34
CA GLY A 854 55.10 44.25 -63.79
C GLY A 854 55.47 44.23 -65.26
N ASN A 855 55.95 45.35 -65.80
CA ASN A 855 56.56 45.39 -67.14
C ASN A 855 57.65 46.45 -67.22
N GLY A 856 58.59 46.28 -68.15
CA GLY A 856 59.68 47.24 -68.37
C GLY A 856 60.69 46.78 -69.41
N GLN A 857 61.50 47.73 -69.89
CA GLN A 857 62.63 47.48 -70.80
C GLN A 857 63.96 47.25 -70.05
N SER A 858 63.92 47.30 -68.72
CA SER A 858 65.04 47.13 -67.80
C SER A 858 64.55 46.43 -66.54
N ALA A 859 65.41 46.30 -65.52
CA ALA A 859 65.05 45.60 -64.30
C ALA A 859 63.78 46.17 -63.63
N VAL A 860 62.80 45.31 -63.37
CA VAL A 860 61.56 45.66 -62.66
C VAL A 860 61.72 45.30 -61.18
N SER A 861 61.30 46.20 -60.28
CA SER A 861 61.38 45.97 -58.83
C SER A 861 60.06 46.25 -58.14
N GLY A 862 59.80 45.53 -57.04
CA GLY A 862 58.64 45.73 -56.17
C GLY A 862 58.73 44.86 -54.92
N SER A 863 57.57 44.40 -54.44
CA SER A 863 57.49 43.51 -53.29
C SER A 863 56.51 42.35 -53.51
N ILE A 864 56.87 41.18 -53.00
CA ILE A 864 56.05 39.97 -52.88
C ILE A 864 55.59 39.86 -51.43
N THR A 865 54.29 39.76 -51.18
CA THR A 865 53.74 39.59 -49.84
C THR A 865 53.42 38.12 -49.58
N ILE A 866 54.04 37.53 -48.56
CA ILE A 866 53.80 36.16 -48.10
C ILE A 866 52.72 36.17 -47.01
N PRO A 867 51.58 35.47 -47.18
CA PRO A 867 50.53 35.37 -46.17
C PRO A 867 51.06 34.80 -44.85
N THR A 868 50.55 35.29 -43.71
CA THR A 868 50.93 34.77 -42.38
C THR A 868 50.58 33.30 -42.16
N SER A 869 49.70 32.73 -43.00
CA SER A 869 49.33 31.31 -43.00
C SER A 869 50.27 30.41 -43.81
N ALA A 870 51.22 30.97 -44.57
CA ALA A 870 52.15 30.19 -45.38
C ALA A 870 53.08 29.37 -44.47
N SER A 871 53.19 28.07 -44.73
CA SER A 871 54.04 27.12 -43.98
C SER A 871 54.57 26.04 -44.93
N GLY A 872 55.68 25.39 -44.56
CA GLY A 872 56.29 24.34 -45.39
C GLY A 872 57.04 24.89 -46.60
N SER A 873 57.30 24.03 -47.60
CA SER A 873 57.92 24.42 -48.87
C SER A 873 56.98 24.16 -50.03
N THR A 874 56.96 25.06 -51.01
CA THR A 874 56.12 24.98 -52.22
C THR A 874 56.83 25.55 -53.45
N ARG A 875 56.19 25.50 -54.62
CA ARG A 875 56.73 26.03 -55.88
C ARG A 875 56.39 27.51 -56.07
N MET A 876 57.36 28.25 -56.58
CA MET A 876 57.20 29.59 -57.14
C MET A 876 57.54 29.57 -58.63
N ARG A 877 56.71 30.19 -59.45
CA ARG A 877 56.91 30.35 -60.90
C ARG A 877 57.13 31.81 -61.25
N ILE A 878 58.15 32.10 -62.05
CA ILE A 878 58.43 33.42 -62.61
C ILE A 878 58.33 33.31 -64.13
N SER A 879 57.53 34.15 -64.76
CA SER A 879 57.38 34.18 -66.22
C SER A 879 57.66 35.57 -66.75
N MET A 880 58.46 35.63 -67.82
CA MET A 880 58.74 36.82 -68.61
C MET A 880 58.23 36.62 -70.03
N LYS A 881 57.45 37.56 -70.56
CA LYS A 881 56.82 37.45 -71.87
C LYS A 881 56.80 38.78 -72.62
N TYR A 882 57.12 38.71 -73.91
CA TYR A 882 57.09 39.87 -74.79
C TYR A 882 55.66 40.34 -75.06
N ASN A 883 55.43 41.65 -74.93
CA ASN A 883 54.25 42.37 -75.41
C ASN A 883 52.88 41.97 -74.81
N ALA A 884 52.82 41.10 -73.80
CA ALA A 884 51.60 40.79 -73.06
C ALA A 884 51.89 40.19 -71.69
N ALA A 885 51.00 40.43 -70.71
CA ALA A 885 51.09 39.81 -69.40
C ALA A 885 51.04 38.27 -69.51
N PRO A 886 51.97 37.55 -68.86
CA PRO A 886 51.94 36.10 -68.88
C PRO A 886 50.86 35.52 -67.96
N THR A 887 50.40 34.31 -68.27
CA THR A 887 49.56 33.49 -67.37
C THR A 887 50.38 32.35 -66.76
N SER A 888 49.89 31.71 -65.70
CA SER A 888 50.67 30.68 -64.99
C SER A 888 50.80 29.36 -65.77
N CYS A 889 49.97 29.15 -66.79
CA CYS A 889 49.79 27.90 -67.53
C CYS A 889 49.74 28.13 -69.05
N GLU A 890 50.81 28.64 -69.67
CA GLU A 890 50.81 28.95 -71.11
C GLU A 890 52.14 28.69 -71.81
N VAL A 891 52.08 28.46 -73.12
CA VAL A 891 53.24 28.44 -74.01
C VAL A 891 53.18 29.69 -74.89
N PHE A 892 54.23 30.49 -74.92
CA PHE A 892 54.27 31.75 -75.68
C PHE A 892 55.51 31.86 -76.56
N SER A 893 55.47 32.75 -77.55
CA SER A 893 56.52 32.83 -78.58
C SER A 893 57.85 33.32 -78.04
N TYR A 894 57.87 34.43 -77.30
CA TYR A 894 59.06 35.22 -76.95
C TYR A 894 59.11 35.46 -75.43
N GLY A 895 60.18 35.01 -74.78
CA GLY A 895 60.42 35.11 -73.33
C GLY A 895 60.82 33.79 -72.66
N GLU A 896 60.82 33.75 -71.33
CA GLU A 896 61.30 32.61 -70.51
C GLU A 896 60.45 32.40 -69.25
N VAL A 897 60.43 31.16 -68.74
CA VAL A 897 59.81 30.77 -67.48
C VAL A 897 60.83 30.08 -66.57
N GLU A 898 60.87 30.46 -65.28
CA GLU A 898 61.71 29.82 -64.26
C GLU A 898 60.86 29.36 -63.07
N ASP A 899 61.05 28.13 -62.60
CA ASP A 899 60.42 27.61 -61.37
C ASP A 899 61.45 27.46 -60.23
N TYR A 900 61.08 27.82 -59.01
CA TYR A 900 61.90 27.73 -57.80
C TYR A 900 61.14 27.04 -56.67
N THR A 901 61.84 26.46 -55.69
CA THR A 901 61.21 26.08 -54.41
C THR A 901 61.30 27.25 -53.45
N VAL A 902 60.23 27.51 -52.69
CA VAL A 902 60.18 28.53 -51.64
C VAL A 902 59.78 27.89 -50.32
N SER A 903 60.36 28.33 -49.20
CA SER A 903 60.15 27.70 -47.88
C SER A 903 59.79 28.69 -46.78
N PHE A 904 58.86 28.30 -45.91
CA PHE A 904 58.31 29.03 -44.76
C PHE A 904 58.32 28.09 -43.51
N GLY A 905 58.98 28.44 -42.40
CA GLY A 905 59.37 27.45 -41.36
C GLY A 905 58.41 27.18 -40.19
N GLY A 906 58.14 25.87 -39.89
CA GLY A 906 57.65 25.28 -38.62
C GLY A 906 57.00 23.86 -38.73
N VAL A 907 57.43 22.84 -37.97
CA VAL A 907 57.19 21.36 -38.13
C VAL A 907 56.07 20.75 -37.22
N ILE A 908 55.42 19.62 -37.60
CA ILE A 908 54.36 18.87 -36.85
C ILE A 908 54.93 17.62 -36.12
N ASP A 909 54.41 17.32 -34.92
CA ASP A 909 54.83 16.25 -33.98
C ASP A 909 53.93 14.98 -33.98
N THR A 910 54.49 13.79 -33.70
CA THR A 910 53.80 12.48 -33.70
C THR A 910 54.19 11.51 -32.57
N GLN A 911 55.07 11.90 -31.65
CA GLN A 911 55.54 11.02 -30.59
C GLN A 911 54.71 11.22 -29.30
N ALA A 912 54.39 10.13 -28.59
CA ALA A 912 53.58 10.20 -27.36
C ALA A 912 54.42 10.51 -26.11
N PRO A 913 53.85 11.24 -25.13
CA PRO A 913 54.52 11.52 -23.86
C PRO A 913 54.90 10.26 -23.06
N SER A 914 55.96 10.37 -22.26
CA SER A 914 56.32 9.32 -21.30
C SER A 914 55.22 9.11 -20.25
N VAL A 915 55.17 7.91 -19.64
CA VAL A 915 54.21 7.60 -18.57
C VAL A 915 54.48 8.45 -17.32
N PRO A 916 53.47 9.09 -16.70
CA PRO A 916 53.63 9.78 -15.43
C PRO A 916 54.10 8.83 -14.31
N THR A 917 55.07 9.25 -13.51
CA THR A 917 55.61 8.46 -12.39
C THR A 917 55.52 9.21 -11.06
N GLY A 918 55.71 8.51 -9.93
CA GLY A 918 55.72 9.15 -8.61
C GLY A 918 54.37 9.73 -8.17
N LEU A 919 53.26 9.10 -8.55
CA LEU A 919 51.92 9.50 -8.11
C LEU A 919 51.80 9.38 -6.59
N THR A 920 51.53 10.49 -5.92
CA THR A 920 51.38 10.63 -4.48
C THR A 920 50.11 11.40 -4.14
N ALA A 921 49.62 11.25 -2.91
CA ALA A 921 48.46 11.98 -2.39
C ALA A 921 48.85 12.81 -1.16
N SER A 922 48.34 14.03 -1.09
CA SER A 922 48.47 14.96 0.04
C SER A 922 47.13 15.66 0.29
N ASN A 923 47.05 16.49 1.34
CA ASN A 923 45.83 17.22 1.72
C ASN A 923 44.59 16.32 1.75
N ILE A 924 44.75 15.09 2.25
CA ILE A 924 43.67 14.14 2.35
C ILE A 924 42.68 14.69 3.36
N ALA A 925 41.49 15.03 2.89
CA ALA A 925 40.36 15.49 3.67
C ALA A 925 39.26 14.42 3.68
N GLN A 926 38.13 14.72 4.31
CA GLN A 926 36.96 13.83 4.33
C GLN A 926 36.39 13.60 2.93
N THR A 927 36.39 14.64 2.09
CA THR A 927 35.72 14.60 0.78
C THR A 927 36.64 15.01 -0.38
N SER A 928 37.93 15.11 -0.13
CA SER A 928 38.91 15.43 -1.18
C SER A 928 40.31 14.90 -0.87
N CYS A 929 41.13 14.82 -1.90
CA CYS A 929 42.57 14.65 -1.77
C CYS A 929 43.28 15.35 -2.94
N THR A 930 44.46 15.90 -2.70
CA THR A 930 45.31 16.43 -3.76
C THR A 930 46.26 15.34 -4.25
N LEU A 931 46.19 15.02 -5.55
CA LEU A 931 47.11 14.11 -6.20
C LEU A 931 48.25 14.90 -6.85
N SER A 932 49.48 14.40 -6.77
CA SER A 932 50.65 15.01 -7.41
C SER A 932 51.55 13.92 -8.00
N TRP A 933 52.19 14.21 -9.13
CA TRP A 933 53.05 13.26 -9.84
C TRP A 933 54.29 13.96 -10.44
N THR A 934 55.22 13.17 -10.95
CA THR A 934 56.40 13.67 -11.69
C THR A 934 56.01 13.93 -13.14
N ALA A 935 56.50 15.05 -13.69
CA ALA A 935 56.19 15.47 -15.06
C ALA A 935 56.63 14.42 -16.09
N SER A 936 55.78 14.17 -17.08
CA SER A 936 56.12 13.41 -18.27
C SER A 936 56.97 14.25 -19.23
N THR A 937 57.83 13.61 -20.00
CA THR A 937 58.64 14.23 -21.05
C THR A 937 58.15 13.83 -22.43
N ASP A 938 58.32 14.72 -23.38
CA ASP A 938 57.95 14.55 -24.79
C ASP A 938 58.89 15.37 -25.68
N ASN A 939 59.03 15.04 -26.96
CA ASN A 939 59.93 15.71 -27.90
C ASN A 939 59.45 17.10 -28.35
N VAL A 940 58.15 17.41 -28.26
CA VAL A 940 57.62 18.77 -28.52
C VAL A 940 56.95 19.36 -27.29
N GLY A 941 56.33 18.54 -26.43
CA GLY A 941 55.99 18.94 -25.07
C GLY A 941 54.63 18.45 -24.60
N VAL A 942 54.54 18.18 -23.29
CA VAL A 942 53.32 17.72 -22.63
C VAL A 942 52.40 18.90 -22.34
N THR A 943 51.16 18.85 -22.81
CA THR A 943 50.14 19.91 -22.64
C THR A 943 49.20 19.65 -21.47
N GLY A 944 49.13 18.42 -20.95
CA GLY A 944 48.37 18.14 -19.74
C GLY A 944 48.32 16.67 -19.33
N TYR A 945 47.45 16.40 -18.35
CA TYR A 945 47.29 15.11 -17.71
C TYR A 945 45.81 14.83 -17.42
N ASP A 946 45.42 13.57 -17.51
CA ASP A 946 44.10 13.06 -17.16
C ASP A 946 44.22 12.08 -15.99
N VAL A 947 43.45 12.34 -14.93
CA VAL A 947 43.47 11.58 -13.67
C VAL A 947 42.22 10.72 -13.59
N TYR A 948 42.38 9.43 -13.30
CA TYR A 948 41.30 8.44 -13.23
C TYR A 948 41.14 7.91 -11.81
N ARG A 949 39.89 7.71 -11.38
CA ARG A 949 39.47 7.02 -10.16
C ARG A 949 38.89 5.67 -10.56
N GLY A 950 39.63 4.58 -10.32
CA GLY A 950 39.36 3.30 -10.98
C GLY A 950 39.44 3.46 -12.50
N THR A 951 38.34 3.16 -13.20
CA THR A 951 38.24 3.34 -14.66
C THR A 951 37.60 4.68 -15.09
N THR A 952 37.13 5.49 -14.14
CA THR A 952 36.37 6.73 -14.43
C THR A 952 37.28 7.95 -14.39
N LEU A 953 37.19 8.85 -15.38
CA LEU A 953 37.93 10.11 -15.38
C LEU A 953 37.49 10.99 -14.20
N ALA A 954 38.42 11.26 -13.27
CA ALA A 954 38.20 12.09 -12.10
C ALA A 954 38.46 13.58 -12.36
N GLY A 955 39.25 13.90 -13.39
CA GLY A 955 39.49 15.26 -13.86
C GLY A 955 40.78 15.37 -14.68
N SER A 956 41.05 16.56 -15.21
CA SER A 956 42.26 16.85 -16.00
C SER A 956 43.02 18.03 -15.42
N SER A 957 44.35 18.07 -15.60
CA SER A 957 45.21 19.16 -15.15
C SER A 957 46.26 19.50 -16.20
N SER A 958 46.54 20.80 -16.40
CA SER A 958 47.70 21.27 -17.19
C SER A 958 49.00 21.28 -16.38
N THR A 959 48.93 20.95 -15.09
CA THR A 959 50.07 20.88 -14.17
C THR A 959 50.21 19.47 -13.61
N THR A 960 51.27 19.21 -12.85
CA THR A 960 51.52 17.87 -12.26
C THR A 960 50.79 17.62 -10.94
N SER A 961 49.69 18.34 -10.70
CA SER A 961 48.81 18.08 -9.55
C SER A 961 47.34 18.29 -9.91
N LEU A 962 46.45 17.61 -9.19
CA LEU A 962 45.00 17.81 -9.27
C LEU A 962 44.36 17.59 -7.89
N ASN A 963 43.57 18.55 -7.44
CA ASN A 963 42.71 18.36 -6.27
C ASN A 963 41.42 17.64 -6.70
N VAL A 964 41.25 16.40 -6.24
CA VAL A 964 40.07 15.59 -6.52
C VAL A 964 39.08 15.78 -5.37
N THR A 965 37.92 16.35 -5.66
CA THR A 965 36.84 16.62 -4.70
C THR A 965 35.64 15.69 -4.93
N GLY A 966 34.66 15.71 -4.01
CA GLY A 966 33.48 14.84 -4.09
C GLY A 966 33.78 13.38 -3.77
N LEU A 967 34.76 13.13 -2.90
CA LEU A 967 35.04 11.83 -2.31
C LEU A 967 34.16 11.62 -1.06
N THR A 968 33.99 10.37 -0.65
CA THR A 968 33.26 9.97 0.56
C THR A 968 34.25 9.81 1.71
N ALA A 969 33.89 10.21 2.93
CA ALA A 969 34.75 10.07 4.12
C ALA A 969 35.05 8.61 4.46
N ASN A 970 36.21 8.35 5.06
CA ASN A 970 36.67 7.01 5.47
C ASN A 970 36.60 5.95 4.35
N THR A 971 36.81 6.34 3.10
CA THR A 971 36.64 5.47 1.92
C THR A 971 37.95 5.34 1.15
N LEU A 972 38.32 4.09 0.82
CA LEU A 972 39.50 3.77 0.02
C LEU A 972 39.22 3.97 -1.49
N TYR A 973 40.05 4.77 -2.15
CA TYR A 973 40.01 5.03 -3.59
C TYR A 973 41.32 4.64 -4.26
N SER A 974 41.27 4.22 -5.53
CA SER A 974 42.44 3.93 -6.36
C SER A 974 42.54 4.92 -7.52
N PHE A 975 43.69 5.57 -7.70
CA PHE A 975 43.93 6.59 -8.72
C PHE A 975 45.07 6.26 -9.69
N THR A 976 44.94 6.65 -10.96
CA THR A 976 45.99 6.58 -11.99
C THR A 976 46.02 7.85 -12.84
N VAL A 977 47.15 8.17 -13.48
CA VAL A 977 47.30 9.38 -14.32
C VAL A 977 47.90 9.04 -15.69
N LYS A 978 47.45 9.72 -16.75
CA LYS A 978 48.00 9.69 -18.12
C LYS A 978 48.39 11.09 -18.58
N ALA A 979 49.42 11.22 -19.43
CA ALA A 979 49.87 12.50 -20.02
C ALA A 979 49.43 12.65 -21.49
N LYS A 980 49.31 13.89 -21.97
CA LYS A 980 48.96 14.25 -23.36
C LYS A 980 49.78 15.42 -23.88
N ASP A 981 50.08 15.48 -25.17
CA ASP A 981 50.82 16.56 -25.85
C ASP A 981 49.91 17.46 -26.73
N ALA A 982 50.51 18.40 -27.47
CA ALA A 982 49.80 19.34 -28.35
C ALA A 982 49.32 18.71 -29.66
N ALA A 983 49.94 17.61 -30.08
CA ALA A 983 49.57 16.83 -31.26
C ALA A 983 48.45 15.82 -30.98
N GLY A 984 48.10 15.60 -29.71
CA GLY A 984 47.03 14.72 -29.25
C GLY A 984 47.46 13.31 -28.89
N ASN A 985 48.77 13.03 -28.79
CA ASN A 985 49.24 11.70 -28.40
C ASN A 985 49.12 11.52 -26.87
N VAL A 986 48.85 10.29 -26.40
CA VAL A 986 48.56 9.99 -24.99
C VAL A 986 49.44 8.86 -24.46
N SER A 987 49.97 9.01 -23.24
CA SER A 987 50.80 8.01 -22.58
C SER A 987 50.00 6.80 -22.05
N ALA A 988 50.68 5.70 -21.70
CA ALA A 988 50.09 4.68 -20.83
C ALA A 988 49.84 5.24 -19.40
N ALA A 989 49.02 4.54 -18.60
CA ALA A 989 48.67 4.96 -17.23
C ALA A 989 49.81 4.72 -16.23
N SER A 990 49.92 5.59 -15.22
CA SER A 990 50.79 5.38 -14.06
C SER A 990 50.41 4.13 -13.26
N SER A 991 51.28 3.69 -12.35
CA SER A 991 50.90 2.74 -11.30
C SER A 991 49.75 3.30 -10.45
N ALA A 992 48.84 2.42 -10.02
CA ALA A 992 47.70 2.80 -9.20
C ALA A 992 48.13 3.22 -7.79
N LEU A 993 47.58 4.34 -7.30
CA LEU A 993 47.75 4.82 -5.92
C LEU A 993 46.44 4.64 -5.15
N ASN A 994 46.51 3.92 -4.03
CA ASN A 994 45.40 3.77 -3.11
C ASN A 994 45.42 4.87 -2.03
N VAL A 995 44.30 5.57 -1.84
CA VAL A 995 44.13 6.70 -0.91
C VAL A 995 42.85 6.51 -0.11
N THR A 996 42.93 6.48 1.22
CA THR A 996 41.74 6.51 2.09
C THR A 996 41.50 7.94 2.58
N THR A 997 40.32 8.49 2.33
CA THR A 997 39.90 9.81 2.85
C THR A 997 39.81 9.83 4.37
N LEU A 998 39.93 11.02 4.98
CA LEU A 998 39.82 11.14 6.44
C LEU A 998 38.40 10.76 6.93
N PRO A 999 38.27 10.24 8.16
CA PRO A 999 36.98 10.06 8.80
C PRO A 999 36.32 11.41 9.12
N ASN A 1000 34.99 11.40 9.30
CA ASN A 1000 34.24 12.60 9.69
C ASN A 1000 34.74 13.16 11.03
N VAL A 1001 34.91 14.49 11.08
CA VAL A 1001 35.16 15.25 12.29
C VAL A 1001 33.81 15.71 12.80
N ILE A 1002 33.32 15.00 13.80
CA ILE A 1002 32.05 15.29 14.48
C ILE A 1002 32.27 16.47 15.43
N THR A 1003 31.50 17.55 15.27
CA THR A 1003 31.61 18.77 16.08
C THR A 1003 30.34 18.98 16.90
N TYR A 1004 30.47 18.97 18.23
CA TYR A 1004 29.35 19.15 19.15
C TYR A 1004 29.09 20.62 19.48
N CYS A 1005 27.83 20.96 19.75
CA CYS A 1005 27.43 22.30 20.19
C CYS A 1005 28.15 22.71 21.50
N SER A 1006 28.38 24.02 21.67
CA SER A 1006 28.94 24.56 22.91
C SER A 1006 27.95 24.47 24.07
N SER A 1007 28.44 24.19 25.28
CA SER A 1007 27.64 24.12 26.50
C SER A 1007 28.50 24.48 27.71
N ALA A 1008 28.15 25.54 28.46
CA ALA A 1008 28.95 25.98 29.61
C ALA A 1008 28.19 26.85 30.61
N GLY A 1009 28.48 26.65 31.90
CA GLY A 1009 28.08 27.54 32.99
C GLY A 1009 29.00 28.77 33.12
N THR A 1010 28.43 29.94 33.37
CA THR A 1010 29.22 31.21 33.48
C THR A 1010 29.62 31.54 34.92
N ASN A 1011 28.94 30.99 35.93
CA ASN A 1011 29.22 31.16 37.35
C ASN A 1011 29.29 29.80 38.06
N PHE A 1012 30.28 29.00 37.67
CA PHE A 1012 30.56 27.67 38.21
C PHE A 1012 31.23 27.68 39.60
N ASN A 1013 31.77 28.81 40.04
CA ASN A 1013 32.45 28.89 41.35
C ASN A 1013 31.47 28.79 42.53
N TYR A 1014 30.19 29.04 42.29
CA TYR A 1014 29.18 28.94 43.33
C TYR A 1014 28.67 27.51 43.51
N GLU A 1015 28.46 26.80 42.40
CA GLU A 1015 28.05 25.40 42.32
C GLU A 1015 28.58 24.73 41.05
N TRP A 1016 29.04 23.48 41.18
CA TRP A 1016 29.69 22.73 40.10
C TRP A 1016 29.46 21.23 40.24
N ILE A 1017 29.88 20.45 39.23
CA ILE A 1017 29.83 18.99 39.29
C ILE A 1017 31.06 18.51 40.06
N SER A 1018 30.88 18.03 41.30
CA SER A 1018 32.03 17.59 42.12
C SER A 1018 32.42 16.14 41.85
N LYS A 1019 31.46 15.29 41.42
CA LYS A 1019 31.71 13.88 41.11
C LYS A 1019 30.67 13.28 40.15
N VAL A 1020 31.13 12.56 39.13
CA VAL A 1020 30.34 11.74 38.21
C VAL A 1020 30.72 10.27 38.36
N VAL A 1021 29.72 9.41 38.58
CA VAL A 1021 29.86 7.95 38.53
C VAL A 1021 28.88 7.39 37.51
N ILE A 1022 29.37 6.73 36.46
CA ILE A 1022 28.54 6.06 35.44
C ILE A 1022 29.11 4.67 35.15
N GLY A 1023 28.35 3.63 35.46
CA GLY A 1023 28.82 2.25 35.41
C GLY A 1023 30.06 2.07 36.30
N THR A 1024 31.18 1.65 35.70
CA THR A 1024 32.48 1.51 36.38
C THR A 1024 33.31 2.79 36.41
N LEU A 1025 32.94 3.83 35.65
CA LEU A 1025 33.66 5.11 35.67
C LEU A 1025 33.35 5.87 36.96
N THR A 1026 34.40 6.37 37.61
CA THR A 1026 34.30 7.40 38.66
C THR A 1026 35.23 8.55 38.33
N ASN A 1027 34.68 9.77 38.25
CA ASN A 1027 35.42 11.00 38.03
C ASN A 1027 35.10 12.03 39.11
N THR A 1028 36.11 12.68 39.65
CA THR A 1028 35.98 13.84 40.56
C THR A 1028 36.62 15.06 39.90
N SER A 1029 35.92 16.19 39.94
CA SER A 1029 36.25 17.40 39.21
C SER A 1029 36.22 18.63 40.12
N ALA A 1030 37.00 19.64 39.75
CA ALA A 1030 36.98 20.96 40.37
C ALA A 1030 36.08 21.89 39.56
N ALA A 1031 35.60 22.96 40.18
CA ALA A 1031 34.67 23.89 39.58
C ALA A 1031 35.17 24.46 38.23
N SER A 1032 34.41 24.23 37.16
CA SER A 1032 34.63 24.78 35.82
C SER A 1032 33.30 25.03 35.12
N GLY A 1033 33.28 25.91 34.12
CA GLY A 1033 32.07 26.15 33.33
C GLY A 1033 31.79 25.04 32.32
N TYR A 1034 32.86 24.50 31.75
CA TYR A 1034 32.85 23.35 30.84
C TYR A 1034 34.16 22.58 31.01
N THR A 1035 34.07 21.25 31.05
CA THR A 1035 35.25 20.39 31.06
C THR A 1035 35.12 19.25 30.06
N ASP A 1036 36.08 19.14 29.14
CA ASP A 1036 36.19 18.02 28.21
C ASP A 1036 37.00 16.87 28.85
N PHE A 1037 36.29 15.84 29.31
CA PHE A 1037 36.86 14.60 29.83
C PHE A 1037 36.82 13.45 28.82
N THR A 1038 36.86 13.73 27.52
CA THR A 1038 36.66 12.70 26.48
C THR A 1038 37.88 11.82 26.24
N SER A 1039 38.97 12.10 26.96
CA SER A 1039 40.07 11.17 27.22
C SER A 1039 39.67 10.02 28.17
N LYS A 1040 38.63 10.19 28.98
CA LYS A 1040 38.06 9.17 29.88
C LYS A 1040 36.92 8.44 29.17
N THR A 1041 36.97 7.11 29.22
CA THR A 1041 36.04 6.24 28.48
C THR A 1041 35.14 5.48 29.43
N ILE A 1042 33.82 5.57 29.22
CA ILE A 1042 32.79 4.74 29.82
C ILE A 1042 32.61 3.54 28.91
N THR A 1043 32.74 2.32 29.44
CA THR A 1043 32.49 1.10 28.66
C THR A 1043 31.12 0.54 29.03
N ALA A 1044 30.28 0.27 28.03
CA ALA A 1044 28.97 -0.32 28.24
C ALA A 1044 28.68 -1.40 27.19
N THR A 1045 27.77 -2.32 27.51
CA THR A 1045 27.32 -3.35 26.58
C THR A 1045 25.98 -2.94 25.95
N ALA A 1046 25.79 -3.15 24.65
CA ALA A 1046 24.50 -2.89 24.00
C ALA A 1046 23.38 -3.71 24.65
N GLY A 1047 22.26 -3.07 24.98
CA GLY A 1047 21.15 -3.70 25.71
C GLY A 1047 21.34 -3.75 27.23
N SER A 1048 22.47 -3.28 27.77
CA SER A 1048 22.71 -3.21 29.21
C SER A 1048 22.19 -1.91 29.84
N THR A 1049 22.09 -1.89 31.16
CA THR A 1049 21.79 -0.70 31.95
C THR A 1049 23.01 -0.32 32.79
N GLN A 1050 23.36 0.96 32.83
CA GLN A 1050 24.49 1.50 33.61
C GLN A 1050 23.97 2.30 34.81
N SER A 1051 24.56 2.10 36.00
CA SER A 1051 24.24 2.90 37.19
C SER A 1051 24.81 4.31 37.10
N VAL A 1052 24.08 5.31 37.59
CA VAL A 1052 24.50 6.72 37.62
C VAL A 1052 24.45 7.26 39.05
N ALA A 1053 25.49 7.96 39.49
CA ALA A 1053 25.50 8.79 40.68
C ALA A 1053 26.27 10.10 40.43
N LEU A 1054 25.58 11.24 40.57
CA LEU A 1054 26.11 12.59 40.31
C LEU A 1054 26.07 13.40 41.60
N THR A 1055 27.19 14.03 41.96
CA THR A 1055 27.33 14.79 43.22
C THR A 1055 27.55 16.28 42.92
N PRO A 1056 26.70 17.20 43.42
CA PRO A 1056 26.97 18.63 43.33
C PRO A 1056 28.10 19.03 44.29
N GLY A 1057 28.84 20.08 43.96
CA GLY A 1057 29.71 20.84 44.86
C GLY A 1057 29.15 22.25 45.05
N PHE A 1058 29.29 22.82 46.25
CA PHE A 1058 28.83 24.16 46.56
C PHE A 1058 29.91 24.93 47.32
N SER A 1059 30.00 26.24 47.07
CA SER A 1059 30.90 27.15 47.80
C SER A 1059 30.39 27.51 49.20
N SER A 1060 29.08 27.46 49.43
CA SER A 1060 28.46 27.76 50.73
C SER A 1060 27.17 26.97 50.97
N THR A 1061 26.02 27.51 50.58
CA THR A 1061 24.70 26.87 50.79
C THR A 1061 24.41 25.86 49.68
N SER A 1062 23.80 24.72 50.02
CA SER A 1062 23.33 23.73 49.04
C SER A 1062 22.00 24.15 48.43
N TYR A 1063 21.92 24.15 47.10
CA TYR A 1063 20.71 24.41 46.33
C TYR A 1063 20.25 23.15 45.59
N SER A 1064 19.00 23.16 45.13
CA SER A 1064 18.47 22.05 44.34
C SER A 1064 18.90 22.20 42.89
N GLU A 1065 19.78 21.32 42.44
CA GLU A 1065 20.32 21.32 41.09
C GLU A 1065 19.53 20.40 40.17
N TYR A 1066 19.39 20.79 38.90
CA TYR A 1066 18.82 19.96 37.84
C TYR A 1066 19.95 19.35 37.01
N TRP A 1067 19.80 18.06 36.70
CA TRP A 1067 20.80 17.23 36.07
C TRP A 1067 20.23 16.56 34.84
N LYS A 1068 20.97 16.55 33.73
CA LYS A 1068 20.68 15.70 32.58
C LYS A 1068 21.93 15.06 31.99
N ILE A 1069 21.73 13.91 31.35
CA ILE A 1069 22.76 13.22 30.57
C ILE A 1069 22.24 12.96 29.17
N TRP A 1070 23.07 13.26 28.17
CA TRP A 1070 22.84 12.89 26.78
C TRP A 1070 23.90 11.93 26.26
N ILE A 1071 23.52 11.00 25.38
CA ILE A 1071 24.43 10.14 24.62
C ILE A 1071 24.08 10.25 23.14
N ASP A 1072 25.06 10.63 22.32
CA ASP A 1072 24.94 10.71 20.86
C ASP A 1072 25.00 9.27 20.28
N PHE A 1073 23.89 8.54 20.32
CA PHE A 1073 23.88 7.11 19.97
C PHE A 1073 24.10 6.87 18.47
N ASN A 1074 23.74 7.85 17.64
CA ASN A 1074 23.83 7.73 16.19
C ASN A 1074 25.18 8.25 15.63
N GLY A 1075 25.97 8.95 16.45
CA GLY A 1075 27.29 9.48 16.10
C GLY A 1075 27.24 10.64 15.12
N ASP A 1076 26.20 11.47 15.12
CA ASP A 1076 26.02 12.56 14.16
C ASP A 1076 26.55 13.92 14.65
N GLY A 1077 26.87 14.05 15.93
CA GLY A 1077 27.46 15.26 16.51
C GLY A 1077 26.50 16.22 17.17
N ASP A 1078 25.22 15.86 17.31
CA ASP A 1078 24.32 16.58 18.18
C ASP A 1078 23.75 15.70 19.29
N PHE A 1079 22.76 16.23 20.01
CA PHE A 1079 22.08 15.56 21.13
C PHE A 1079 20.56 15.79 21.05
N ALA A 1080 20.06 16.13 19.85
CA ALA A 1080 18.69 16.57 19.63
C ALA A 1080 17.74 15.42 19.33
N ASP A 1081 18.28 14.23 19.07
CA ASP A 1081 17.50 13.07 18.68
C ASP A 1081 16.70 12.45 19.83
N ALA A 1082 15.57 11.88 19.44
CA ALA A 1082 14.70 11.17 20.38
C ALA A 1082 15.39 9.91 20.92
N GLY A 1083 15.63 9.87 22.23
CA GLY A 1083 16.30 8.77 22.92
C GLY A 1083 17.74 9.06 23.34
N GLU A 1084 18.29 10.21 22.98
CA GLU A 1084 19.64 10.62 23.36
C GLU A 1084 19.69 11.26 24.74
N GLU A 1085 18.62 11.91 25.20
CA GLU A 1085 18.44 12.25 26.63
C GLU A 1085 18.19 10.97 27.43
N VAL A 1086 19.22 10.47 28.11
CA VAL A 1086 19.19 9.18 28.81
C VAL A 1086 18.97 9.31 30.32
N PHE A 1087 19.13 10.51 30.89
CA PHE A 1087 18.97 10.76 32.31
C PHE A 1087 18.44 12.17 32.57
N SER A 1088 17.52 12.32 33.53
CA SER A 1088 17.01 13.61 33.99
C SER A 1088 16.53 13.52 35.45
N LYS A 1089 17.10 14.33 36.35
CA LYS A 1089 16.73 14.39 37.78
C LYS A 1089 17.01 15.77 38.39
N ASN A 1090 16.47 16.04 39.58
CA ASN A 1090 16.89 17.16 40.42
C ASN A 1090 17.15 16.73 41.87
N GLY A 1091 17.93 17.52 42.60
CA GLY A 1091 18.18 17.27 44.02
C GLY A 1091 19.15 18.26 44.67
N THR A 1092 19.05 18.39 46.00
CA THR A 1092 19.93 19.23 46.83
C THR A 1092 21.21 18.52 47.30
N SER A 1093 21.33 17.24 46.98
CA SER A 1093 22.47 16.37 47.30
C SER A 1093 22.70 15.39 46.15
N ALA A 1094 23.59 14.40 46.30
CA ALA A 1094 23.91 13.48 45.22
C ALA A 1094 22.66 12.78 44.66
N VAL A 1095 22.47 12.82 43.33
CA VAL A 1095 21.38 12.15 42.62
C VAL A 1095 21.84 10.81 42.07
N THR A 1096 21.00 9.79 42.18
CA THR A 1096 21.29 8.44 41.67
C THR A 1096 20.21 7.94 40.73
N GLY A 1097 20.56 7.03 39.83
CA GLY A 1097 19.62 6.34 38.94
C GLY A 1097 20.35 5.43 37.95
N THR A 1098 19.76 5.25 36.78
CA THR A 1098 20.29 4.35 35.75
C THR A 1098 20.07 4.93 34.36
N ILE A 1099 20.96 4.59 33.42
CA ILE A 1099 20.81 4.87 31.98
C ILE A 1099 20.79 3.56 31.19
N ALA A 1100 19.86 3.40 30.27
CA ALA A 1100 19.77 2.21 29.42
C ALA A 1100 20.54 2.44 28.11
N ILE A 1101 21.33 1.45 27.71
CA ILE A 1101 22.03 1.44 26.42
C ILE A 1101 21.19 0.62 25.44
N PRO A 1102 20.70 1.21 24.34
CA PRO A 1102 19.91 0.49 23.35
C PRO A 1102 20.64 -0.77 22.84
N SER A 1103 19.91 -1.86 22.61
CA SER A 1103 20.48 -3.09 22.03
C SER A 1103 21.00 -2.89 20.61
N THR A 1104 20.54 -1.84 19.93
CA THR A 1104 20.99 -1.42 18.60
C THR A 1104 22.26 -0.57 18.63
N ALA A 1105 22.62 0.05 19.77
CA ALA A 1105 23.77 0.95 19.84
C ALA A 1105 25.09 0.18 19.71
N SER A 1106 26.08 0.80 19.07
CA SER A 1106 27.42 0.23 18.90
C SER A 1106 28.43 1.30 18.56
N GLY A 1107 29.70 1.06 18.89
CA GLY A 1107 30.78 1.97 18.51
C GLY A 1107 31.15 2.94 19.63
N THR A 1108 31.89 3.99 19.29
CA THR A 1108 32.41 4.98 20.23
C THR A 1108 31.83 6.34 19.92
N THR A 1109 31.25 7.00 20.92
CA THR A 1109 30.57 8.29 20.77
C THR A 1109 30.71 9.17 22.03
N ARG A 1110 30.03 10.33 22.07
CA ARG A 1110 30.05 11.31 23.15
C ARG A 1110 28.89 11.10 24.12
N LEU A 1111 29.20 11.25 25.41
CA LEU A 1111 28.23 11.38 26.51
C LEU A 1111 28.42 12.73 27.18
N ARG A 1112 27.36 13.51 27.37
CA ARG A 1112 27.38 14.84 28.01
C ARG A 1112 26.59 14.83 29.30
N VAL A 1113 27.16 15.38 30.38
CA VAL A 1113 26.51 15.59 31.68
C VAL A 1113 26.38 17.09 31.92
N VAL A 1114 25.19 17.57 32.24
CA VAL A 1114 24.96 19.00 32.55
C VAL A 1114 24.24 19.15 33.88
N MET A 1115 24.75 20.05 34.72
CA MET A 1115 24.14 20.51 35.97
C MET A 1115 23.78 21.98 35.85
N GLN A 1116 22.56 22.37 36.24
CA GLN A 1116 22.10 23.75 36.21
C GLN A 1116 21.11 24.07 37.35
N TYR A 1117 21.21 25.28 37.90
CA TYR A 1117 20.29 25.80 38.90
C TYR A 1117 18.96 26.29 38.31
N ASN A 1118 17.87 26.02 39.04
CA ASN A 1118 16.52 26.55 38.84
C ASN A 1118 15.80 26.19 37.52
N ALA A 1119 16.43 25.45 36.61
CA ALA A 1119 15.80 24.96 35.39
C ALA A 1119 16.46 23.67 34.90
N ALA A 1120 15.68 22.82 34.23
CA ALA A 1120 16.20 21.63 33.56
C ALA A 1120 17.18 22.04 32.45
N PRO A 1121 18.44 21.54 32.47
CA PRO A 1121 19.44 21.96 31.50
C PRO A 1121 19.11 21.51 30.08
N LEU A 1122 19.64 22.22 29.10
CA LEU A 1122 19.69 21.80 27.70
C LEU A 1122 21.07 21.23 27.38
N ALA A 1123 21.17 20.37 26.36
CA ALA A 1123 22.45 19.80 25.94
C ALA A 1123 23.42 20.88 25.40
N CYS A 1124 22.87 21.98 24.86
CA CYS A 1124 23.60 23.07 24.22
C CYS A 1124 23.22 24.42 24.85
N GLY A 1125 24.15 25.37 24.85
CA GLY A 1125 23.93 26.76 25.28
C GLY A 1125 24.70 27.16 26.54
N SER A 1126 24.62 28.45 26.89
CA SER A 1126 25.21 28.97 28.12
C SER A 1126 24.14 29.17 29.20
N TYR A 1127 24.52 28.93 30.45
CA TYR A 1127 23.65 29.13 31.60
C TYR A 1127 24.41 29.78 32.76
N THR A 1128 23.67 30.40 33.68
CA THR A 1128 24.31 31.28 34.67
C THR A 1128 25.04 30.47 35.74
N TYR A 1129 24.41 29.50 36.37
CA TYR A 1129 25.01 28.72 37.46
C TYR A 1129 24.92 27.21 37.17
N GLY A 1130 26.04 26.50 37.37
CA GLY A 1130 26.21 25.09 37.04
C GLY A 1130 27.48 24.79 36.21
N GLU A 1131 27.58 23.55 35.71
CA GLU A 1131 28.73 23.06 34.93
C GLU A 1131 28.32 21.97 33.90
N THR A 1132 29.03 21.92 32.77
CA THR A 1132 28.92 20.85 31.75
C THR A 1132 30.20 20.02 31.72
N GLU A 1133 30.06 18.70 31.66
CA GLU A 1133 31.16 17.76 31.46
C GLU A 1133 30.89 16.79 30.30
N ASP A 1134 31.89 16.61 29.43
CA ASP A 1134 31.82 15.70 28.28
C ASP A 1134 32.73 14.48 28.47
N TYR A 1135 32.23 13.29 28.13
CA TYR A 1135 32.92 12.00 28.24
C TYR A 1135 32.85 11.21 26.94
N LYS A 1136 33.75 10.23 26.78
CA LYS A 1136 33.65 9.24 25.71
C LYS A 1136 32.89 8.02 26.22
N ILE A 1137 31.95 7.48 25.45
CA ILE A 1137 31.33 6.18 25.73
C ILE A 1137 31.62 5.21 24.59
N GLN A 1138 32.08 4.01 24.96
CA GLN A 1138 32.33 2.89 24.06
C GLN A 1138 31.29 1.80 24.33
N ILE A 1139 30.47 1.50 23.32
CA ILE A 1139 29.38 0.53 23.39
C ILE A 1139 29.79 -0.72 22.63
N ASN A 1140 30.05 -1.78 23.39
CA ASN A 1140 30.41 -3.09 22.87
C ASN A 1140 29.15 -3.93 22.69
N ARG A 1141 29.02 -4.68 21.58
CA ARG A 1141 28.05 -5.77 21.52
C ARG A 1141 28.72 -7.04 22.02
N GLU A 1142 28.07 -7.77 22.92
CA GLU A 1142 28.53 -9.13 23.22
C GLU A 1142 28.41 -9.97 21.95
N ARG A 1143 29.56 -10.44 21.46
CA ARG A 1143 29.63 -11.45 20.41
C ARG A 1143 29.06 -12.73 20.99
N ALA A 1144 27.92 -13.19 20.47
CA ALA A 1144 27.67 -14.62 20.43
C ALA A 1144 28.88 -15.25 19.70
N THR A 1145 29.51 -16.22 20.34
CA THR A 1145 30.58 -17.03 19.75
C THR A 1145 30.15 -17.53 18.37
N ASP A 1146 31.00 -17.27 17.38
CA ASP A 1146 30.79 -17.48 15.94
C ASP A 1146 29.92 -18.69 15.58
N ASP A 1147 28.73 -18.40 15.05
CA ASP A 1147 28.16 -19.20 13.97
C ASP A 1147 28.17 -18.34 12.70
N ILE A 1148 29.03 -18.74 11.78
CA ILE A 1148 29.15 -18.20 10.43
C ILE A 1148 27.76 -18.27 9.77
N ILE A 1149 27.11 -17.13 9.56
CA ILE A 1149 25.94 -17.06 8.67
C ILE A 1149 26.45 -17.31 7.25
N THR A 1150 26.40 -18.56 6.86
CA THR A 1150 26.55 -19.02 5.48
C THR A 1150 25.24 -18.70 4.78
N GLU A 1151 25.29 -17.99 3.65
CA GLU A 1151 24.13 -17.86 2.78
C GLU A 1151 23.56 -19.26 2.46
N THR A 1152 22.24 -19.44 2.62
CA THR A 1152 21.59 -20.69 2.17
C THR A 1152 21.74 -20.80 0.66
N SER A 1153 22.60 -21.69 0.20
CA SER A 1153 22.76 -22.09 -1.21
C SER A 1153 22.28 -23.51 -1.40
N ILE A 1154 22.00 -23.88 -2.65
CA ILE A 1154 21.65 -25.23 -3.04
C ILE A 1154 22.80 -25.82 -3.85
N SER A 1155 23.11 -27.08 -3.60
CA SER A 1155 24.07 -27.87 -4.36
C SER A 1155 23.35 -29.04 -5.01
N CYS A 1156 23.59 -29.22 -6.31
CA CYS A 1156 23.02 -30.28 -7.13
C CYS A 1156 24.17 -31.16 -7.65
N PHE A 1157 24.16 -32.45 -7.32
CA PHE A 1157 25.24 -33.37 -7.73
C PHE A 1157 24.73 -34.80 -7.98
N PRO A 1158 25.36 -35.57 -8.88
CA PRO A 1158 26.42 -35.13 -9.79
C PRO A 1158 25.90 -34.09 -10.81
N ASN A 1159 26.76 -33.17 -11.23
CA ASN A 1159 26.47 -32.22 -12.29
C ASN A 1159 27.72 -32.09 -13.17
N PRO A 1160 27.77 -32.73 -14.36
CA PRO A 1160 26.63 -33.35 -15.06
C PRO A 1160 26.10 -34.65 -14.44
N THR A 1161 24.81 -34.96 -14.63
CA THR A 1161 24.17 -36.25 -14.26
C THR A 1161 23.68 -37.01 -15.50
N ASP A 1162 23.48 -38.32 -15.35
CA ASP A 1162 22.94 -39.22 -16.40
C ASP A 1162 21.45 -39.53 -16.16
N ASP A 1163 21.01 -39.73 -14.91
CA ASP A 1163 19.63 -40.09 -14.56
C ASP A 1163 19.12 -39.39 -13.28
N ASP A 1164 19.80 -39.59 -12.15
CA ASP A 1164 19.35 -39.07 -10.85
C ASP A 1164 20.16 -37.84 -10.41
N LEU A 1165 19.47 -36.84 -9.86
CA LEU A 1165 20.08 -35.65 -9.30
C LEU A 1165 19.85 -35.58 -7.80
N LYS A 1166 20.92 -35.42 -7.03
CA LYS A 1166 20.86 -35.21 -5.59
C LYS A 1166 20.95 -33.75 -5.25
N LEU A 1167 20.10 -33.31 -4.33
CA LEU A 1167 20.04 -31.93 -3.86
C LEU A 1167 20.37 -31.86 -2.37
N ARG A 1168 21.12 -30.81 -2.01
CA ARG A 1168 21.47 -30.49 -0.63
C ARG A 1168 21.54 -28.98 -0.43
N ILE A 1169 21.00 -28.47 0.67
CA ILE A 1169 21.06 -27.03 1.03
C ILE A 1169 22.02 -26.77 2.19
N THR A 1170 22.58 -25.56 2.28
CA THR A 1170 23.58 -25.22 3.31
C THR A 1170 23.00 -24.93 4.70
N SER A 1171 21.68 -24.74 4.82
CA SER A 1171 20.96 -24.57 6.11
C SER A 1171 19.68 -25.42 6.15
N GLU A 1172 19.36 -26.06 7.28
CA GLU A 1172 18.18 -26.90 7.41
C GLU A 1172 16.88 -26.09 7.24
N TYR A 1173 15.93 -26.62 6.47
CA TYR A 1173 14.62 -26.00 6.26
C TYR A 1173 13.50 -27.00 6.51
N SER A 1174 12.67 -26.73 7.52
CA SER A 1174 11.57 -27.58 7.99
C SER A 1174 10.18 -27.05 7.59
N GLY A 1175 9.99 -26.79 6.29
CA GLY A 1175 8.71 -26.37 5.70
C GLY A 1175 8.46 -26.96 4.32
N SER A 1176 7.24 -26.77 3.79
CA SER A 1176 6.84 -27.27 2.46
C SER A 1176 7.76 -26.71 1.38
N THR A 1177 8.48 -27.60 0.70
CA THR A 1177 9.50 -27.26 -0.30
C THR A 1177 9.09 -27.79 -1.65
N GLN A 1178 9.12 -26.92 -2.67
CA GLN A 1178 8.83 -27.29 -4.05
C GLN A 1178 10.10 -27.23 -4.90
N ILE A 1179 10.35 -28.26 -5.71
CA ILE A 1179 11.48 -28.34 -6.63
C ILE A 1179 10.95 -28.40 -8.06
N LEU A 1180 11.34 -27.44 -8.89
CA LEU A 1180 10.95 -27.35 -10.29
C LEU A 1180 12.16 -27.62 -11.19
N VAL A 1181 11.97 -28.46 -12.21
CA VAL A 1181 12.93 -28.64 -13.30
C VAL A 1181 12.48 -27.78 -14.47
N ILE A 1182 13.29 -26.81 -14.86
CA ILE A 1182 12.93 -25.78 -15.84
C ILE A 1182 13.87 -25.88 -17.04
N ASN A 1183 13.34 -25.87 -18.28
CA ASN A 1183 14.17 -25.84 -19.48
C ASN A 1183 14.77 -24.42 -19.73
N THR A 1184 15.68 -24.29 -20.70
CA THR A 1184 16.36 -23.01 -20.99
C THR A 1184 15.47 -21.89 -21.51
N ILE A 1185 14.21 -22.17 -21.85
CA ILE A 1185 13.20 -21.17 -22.25
C ILE A 1185 12.20 -20.85 -21.13
N GLY A 1186 12.42 -21.35 -19.91
CA GLY A 1186 11.64 -21.01 -18.71
C GLY A 1186 10.40 -21.87 -18.45
N GLN A 1187 10.19 -22.95 -19.21
CA GLN A 1187 9.06 -23.87 -18.99
C GLN A 1187 9.39 -24.90 -17.91
N VAL A 1188 8.45 -25.12 -16.98
CA VAL A 1188 8.53 -26.19 -15.97
C VAL A 1188 8.23 -27.53 -16.64
N ILE A 1189 9.19 -28.46 -16.60
CA ILE A 1189 9.10 -29.79 -17.22
C ILE A 1189 8.72 -30.85 -16.19
N GLN A 1190 9.19 -30.71 -14.94
CA GLN A 1190 8.83 -31.59 -13.81
C GLN A 1190 8.74 -30.80 -12.50
N ASN A 1191 7.95 -31.31 -11.55
CA ASN A 1191 7.69 -30.67 -10.26
C ASN A 1191 7.63 -31.72 -9.13
N PHE A 1192 8.43 -31.52 -8.09
CA PHE A 1192 8.50 -32.39 -6.91
C PHE A 1192 8.17 -31.60 -5.64
N SER A 1193 7.54 -32.26 -4.66
CA SER A 1193 7.19 -31.65 -3.38
C SER A 1193 7.72 -32.49 -2.22
N PHE A 1194 8.40 -31.82 -1.28
CA PHE A 1194 9.01 -32.45 -0.11
C PHE A 1194 8.57 -31.73 1.17
N SER A 1195 8.33 -32.50 2.22
CA SER A 1195 7.97 -31.97 3.55
C SER A 1195 9.16 -31.36 4.30
N LYS A 1196 10.38 -31.67 3.88
CA LYS A 1196 11.64 -31.18 4.45
C LYS A 1196 12.78 -31.26 3.43
N LEU A 1197 13.70 -30.29 3.47
CA LEU A 1197 14.99 -30.38 2.79
C LEU A 1197 16.11 -30.18 3.82
N ASN A 1198 17.01 -31.16 3.94
CA ASN A 1198 17.98 -31.23 5.03
C ASN A 1198 19.36 -30.71 4.61
N ARG A 1199 20.13 -30.22 5.60
CA ARG A 1199 21.56 -29.89 5.41
C ARG A 1199 22.43 -31.15 5.39
N THR A 1200 22.01 -32.26 5.98
CA THR A 1200 22.83 -33.47 6.17
C THR A 1200 22.40 -34.66 5.33
N GLU A 1201 21.16 -34.70 4.86
CA GLU A 1201 20.62 -35.79 4.05
C GLU A 1201 20.39 -35.33 2.61
N GLU A 1202 20.72 -36.18 1.65
CA GLU A 1202 20.59 -35.92 0.22
C GLU A 1202 19.17 -36.24 -0.24
N THR A 1203 18.48 -35.27 -0.84
CA THR A 1203 17.19 -35.50 -1.49
C THR A 1203 17.45 -35.87 -2.96
N SER A 1204 16.98 -37.02 -3.42
CA SER A 1204 17.14 -37.44 -4.81
C SER A 1204 15.87 -37.16 -5.63
N ILE A 1205 16.03 -36.57 -6.82
CA ILE A 1205 14.99 -36.50 -7.85
C ILE A 1205 15.49 -37.24 -9.10
N SER A 1206 14.56 -37.88 -9.81
CA SER A 1206 14.90 -38.61 -11.03
C SER A 1206 14.60 -37.76 -12.28
N LEU A 1207 15.56 -37.71 -13.20
CA LEU A 1207 15.52 -36.96 -14.46
C LEU A 1207 15.59 -37.90 -15.69
N SER A 1208 15.48 -39.22 -15.51
CA SER A 1208 15.70 -40.24 -16.55
C SER A 1208 14.81 -40.11 -17.80
N ASP A 1209 13.65 -39.45 -17.66
CA ASP A 1209 12.69 -39.27 -18.76
C ASP A 1209 12.95 -37.98 -19.57
N LEU A 1210 14.01 -37.22 -19.26
CA LEU A 1210 14.36 -35.96 -19.91
C LEU A 1210 15.48 -36.16 -20.95
N PRO A 1211 15.41 -35.50 -22.12
CA PRO A 1211 16.48 -35.54 -23.10
C PRO A 1211 17.74 -34.83 -22.60
N SER A 1212 18.91 -35.27 -23.07
CA SER A 1212 20.21 -34.64 -22.78
C SER A 1212 20.19 -33.14 -23.07
N GLY A 1213 20.62 -32.32 -22.10
CA GLY A 1213 20.45 -30.88 -22.18
C GLY A 1213 20.77 -30.12 -20.89
N ILE A 1214 20.59 -28.79 -20.93
CA ILE A 1214 20.77 -27.90 -19.77
C ILE A 1214 19.41 -27.60 -19.16
N TYR A 1215 19.29 -27.79 -17.84
CA TYR A 1215 18.10 -27.50 -17.07
C TYR A 1215 18.44 -26.58 -15.88
N ILE A 1216 17.44 -25.84 -15.40
CA ILE A 1216 17.52 -25.06 -14.16
C ILE A 1216 16.67 -25.76 -13.11
N ILE A 1217 17.29 -26.10 -11.98
CA ILE A 1217 16.61 -26.63 -10.81
C ILE A 1217 16.26 -25.46 -9.90
N SER A 1218 14.97 -25.21 -9.70
CA SER A 1218 14.47 -24.12 -8.88
C SER A 1218 13.80 -24.66 -7.62
N VAL A 1219 14.38 -24.37 -6.45
CA VAL A 1219 13.85 -24.77 -5.14
C VAL A 1219 13.18 -23.59 -4.47
N ARG A 1220 11.89 -23.74 -4.16
CA ARG A 1220 11.04 -22.72 -3.56
C ARG A 1220 10.73 -23.07 -2.11
N MET A 1221 11.08 -22.17 -1.19
CA MET A 1221 10.92 -22.31 0.26
C MET A 1221 10.44 -20.98 0.84
N ASN A 1222 9.19 -20.89 1.31
CA ASN A 1222 8.58 -19.71 1.98
C ASN A 1222 9.00 -18.33 1.41
N GLY A 1223 8.83 -18.11 0.11
CA GLY A 1223 9.18 -16.84 -0.55
C GLY A 1223 10.65 -16.69 -0.98
N LYS A 1224 11.52 -17.63 -0.63
CA LYS A 1224 12.91 -17.72 -1.13
C LYS A 1224 12.98 -18.71 -2.30
N VAL A 1225 13.69 -18.31 -3.36
CA VAL A 1225 13.92 -19.14 -4.55
C VAL A 1225 15.42 -19.34 -4.73
N LEU A 1226 15.86 -20.59 -4.77
CA LEU A 1226 17.24 -20.98 -5.08
C LEU A 1226 17.27 -21.64 -6.46
N ASN A 1227 18.17 -21.22 -7.32
CA ASN A 1227 18.29 -21.76 -8.68
C ASN A 1227 19.70 -22.32 -8.90
N GLU A 1228 19.79 -23.51 -9.50
CA GLU A 1228 21.07 -24.14 -9.87
C GLU A 1228 20.98 -24.71 -11.29
N ARG A 1229 22.04 -24.51 -12.09
CA ARG A 1229 22.10 -25.01 -13.47
C ARG A 1229 22.64 -26.44 -13.48
N VAL A 1230 21.91 -27.38 -14.08
CA VAL A 1230 22.28 -28.80 -14.18
C VAL A 1230 22.40 -29.22 -15.63
N VAL A 1231 23.42 -30.03 -15.93
CA VAL A 1231 23.64 -30.65 -17.24
C VAL A 1231 23.23 -32.12 -17.15
N LEU A 1232 22.27 -32.53 -17.97
CA LEU A 1232 21.88 -33.92 -18.18
C LEU A 1232 22.56 -34.45 -19.44
N LYS A 1233 23.26 -35.58 -19.34
CA LYS A 1233 24.14 -36.10 -20.41
C LYS A 1233 23.44 -36.88 -21.50
#